data_AF-A0A7V2S6X3-F1
#
_entry.id   AF-A0A7V2S6X3-F1
#
_cell.length_a   1.000
_cell.length_b   1.000
_cell.length_c   1.000
_cell.angle_alpha   90.00
_cell.angle_beta   90.00
_cell.angle_gamma   90.00
#
_symmetry.space_group_name_H-M   'P 1'
#
loop_
_entity.id
_entity.type
_entity.pdbx_description
1 polymer ?
#
loop_
_entity_poly.entity_id
_entity_poly.type
_entity_poly.pdbx_seq_one_letter_code
_entity_poly.pdbx_strand_id
1 'polypeptide(L)'
;MNKSYQKFKSFYFLSVFLIVSCSGLPITRIQSDNHNDRIRFLVIHHTSINYAKSLKALTEPHGVSAHYMITEKNDSSYPDNKAEIIQLVDENKRAWQAGRSYWQGQHNLNDQSIGIELVYVSNCSRDEQHISQFRKLNSDAISDQICFYPDFDDQQIDLLIKLVKDILKRNPEITPDRIIGHADIAPDRRVDPGPRFPWQRLYKAGIGSWYDDDTVAKYWKMFQQSPPSVALIQNALSAYGYGILETSMLDAPTINALTAFQMHFRPWQVNGEITNETAATLFALIEKYRQKKLDNLLQQYEKEKQSLKLTQSMTASPFNEVFTGVTEGTGKFVENRRVFVGHGKSVGQTLKITSNIKAHVSLYINGKRVLNHQLINPDEHNKINVGKFIREGYNTLKVINIKPEQSQINIEMGYPTLAKINSSTNSGTKAFSSKKLQKVEQLINKEIKEGFPSAELLIIKDGKIIRHNRYGYKLRYDENGQALSHPEKLTKNTLFDLASNTKMYATNFALMKLMSEGKLDINKPVHYYLPEYRKGGRESRTVRDLLTHTAGYAPTVDFFTHKNQLGTAYFSQNKKQTAYLLTQQVPFQMGRHIKMQYSDIDFMLLGLLIERITKMPLDSYVEKEIYQPLGLHHTVFNPLQKGFSKENCAATELKGNSRNGAIDFENIRRYTLQCEVHDEKAFYSMDGVSGHAGLFSTADDLAVLTSVLLNRGGYGNVKLFDASILDEFTGPSDLDISLGLGWRRAANGEYKKRFGPYASPYAFGHTGWTGTLTVIDPFYDLAIILLTNRKHSPVTVQKADDGTIEKITFAGDKFETGQYGSIVSLIYEAMLEK
;
A
#
# COMPACT_ATOMS: atom_id res chain seq x y z
N MET A 1 -60.66 29.87 42.80
CA MET A 1 -61.97 29.91 43.48
C MET A 1 -62.05 28.72 44.44
N ASN A 2 -62.29 29.04 45.71
CA ASN A 2 -63.08 28.28 46.68
C ASN A 2 -62.91 26.75 46.81
N LYS A 3 -62.56 26.37 48.06
CA LYS A 3 -63.28 25.37 48.89
C LYS A 3 -63.17 23.91 48.42
N SER A 4 -63.12 22.90 49.28
CA SER A 4 -63.29 22.81 50.72
C SER A 4 -63.20 21.32 51.06
N TYR A 5 -62.41 21.03 52.08
CA TYR A 5 -62.67 20.07 53.16
C TYR A 5 -62.89 18.58 52.85
N GLN A 6 -62.05 17.67 53.39
CA GLN A 6 -62.03 17.18 54.79
C GLN A 6 -63.14 16.12 55.00
N LYS A 7 -62.88 14.89 55.46
CA LYS A 7 -62.61 14.54 56.88
C LYS A 7 -62.43 13.00 56.99
N PHE A 8 -61.40 12.49 57.69
CA PHE A 8 -61.42 11.98 59.10
C PHE A 8 -61.46 10.42 59.16
N LYS A 9 -60.94 9.68 60.15
CA LYS A 9 -60.22 9.94 61.42
C LYS A 9 -59.67 8.60 61.97
N SER A 10 -58.47 8.58 62.53
CA SER A 10 -58.11 8.38 63.97
C SER A 10 -58.21 6.98 64.57
N PHE A 11 -57.15 6.54 65.27
CA PHE A 11 -56.99 6.43 66.74
C PHE A 11 -55.50 6.01 67.03
N TYR A 12 -54.65 6.84 67.67
CA TYR A 12 -54.33 7.00 69.13
C TYR A 12 -53.53 5.79 69.72
N PHE A 13 -52.40 5.90 70.46
CA PHE A 13 -52.08 6.73 71.64
C PHE A 13 -50.55 6.72 71.99
N LEU A 14 -50.03 7.85 72.54
CA LEU A 14 -48.86 8.12 73.46
C LEU A 14 -47.45 7.52 73.17
N SER A 15 -46.30 8.15 73.45
CA SER A 15 -45.88 9.53 73.80
C SER A 15 -44.35 9.56 74.02
N VAL A 16 -43.75 10.73 73.80
CA VAL A 16 -42.61 11.39 74.49
C VAL A 16 -41.59 11.95 73.49
N PHE A 17 -41.34 13.25 73.70
CA PHE A 17 -40.57 14.20 72.92
C PHE A 17 -39.08 13.87 72.78
N LEU A 18 -38.54 14.10 71.58
CA LEU A 18 -37.24 14.74 71.38
C LEU A 18 -37.29 15.58 70.10
N ILE A 19 -36.96 16.86 70.25
CA ILE A 19 -36.94 17.89 69.22
C ILE A 19 -35.78 17.59 68.27
N VAL A 20 -36.06 17.37 66.98
CA VAL A 20 -35.09 17.63 65.90
C VAL A 20 -35.76 18.55 64.90
N SER A 21 -35.28 19.78 64.90
CA SER A 21 -35.48 20.78 63.85
C SER A 21 -35.00 20.21 62.51
N CYS A 22 -35.92 19.76 61.65
CA CYS A 22 -35.66 19.72 60.22
C CYS A 22 -36.18 21.02 59.61
N SER A 23 -35.27 21.97 59.44
CA SER A 23 -35.42 23.12 58.55
C SER A 23 -35.46 22.63 57.09
N GLY A 24 -36.60 22.04 56.68
CA GLY A 24 -36.89 21.83 55.26
C GLY A 24 -37.08 23.21 54.62
N LEU A 25 -36.16 23.62 53.75
CA LEU A 25 -36.37 24.79 52.89
C LEU A 25 -37.73 24.66 52.19
N PRO A 26 -38.62 25.67 52.23
CA PRO A 26 -39.88 25.62 51.50
C PRO A 26 -39.59 25.79 50.00
N ILE A 27 -39.32 24.67 49.33
CA ILE A 27 -39.03 24.63 47.89
C ILE A 27 -40.35 24.47 47.13
N THR A 28 -40.76 25.52 46.41
CA THR A 28 -41.79 25.42 45.37
C THR A 28 -41.20 24.72 44.15
N ARG A 29 -41.75 23.57 43.75
CA ARG A 29 -41.31 22.82 42.58
C ARG A 29 -42.20 23.16 41.38
N ILE A 30 -41.63 23.79 40.37
CA ILE A 30 -42.25 24.01 39.06
C ILE A 30 -41.36 23.31 38.04
N GLN A 31 -41.89 22.32 37.31
CA GLN A 31 -41.13 21.59 36.30
C GLN A 31 -41.08 22.41 35.00
N SER A 32 -39.89 22.60 34.45
CA SER A 32 -39.70 23.25 33.15
C SER A 32 -39.95 22.27 32.01
N ASP A 33 -40.60 22.69 30.92
CA ASP A 33 -40.70 21.87 29.70
C ASP A 33 -39.32 21.69 29.00
N ASN A 34 -38.32 22.50 29.35
CA ASN A 34 -36.95 22.39 28.86
C ASN A 34 -36.09 21.45 29.74
N HIS A 35 -36.47 20.19 29.87
CA HIS A 35 -35.66 19.16 30.54
C HIS A 35 -35.62 17.85 29.73
N ASN A 36 -34.62 17.01 30.02
CA ASN A 36 -34.52 15.65 29.50
C ASN A 36 -33.79 14.76 30.52
N ASP A 37 -33.83 13.44 30.30
CA ASP A 37 -33.15 12.49 31.16
C ASP A 37 -31.64 12.54 31.00
N ARG A 38 -30.94 12.39 32.13
CA ARG A 38 -29.48 12.40 32.20
C ARG A 38 -28.85 11.16 31.53
N ILE A 39 -29.49 10.01 31.68
CA ILE A 39 -29.02 8.74 31.11
C ILE A 39 -29.50 8.66 29.67
N ARG A 40 -28.55 8.51 28.74
CA ARG A 40 -28.82 8.54 27.29
C ARG A 40 -28.17 7.40 26.53
N PHE A 41 -27.22 6.69 27.15
CA PHE A 41 -26.49 5.60 26.52
C PHE A 41 -26.53 4.35 27.39
N LEU A 42 -26.42 3.20 26.74
CA LEU A 42 -26.17 1.92 27.37
C LEU A 42 -24.88 1.34 26.78
N VAL A 43 -23.88 1.11 27.63
CA VAL A 43 -22.57 0.59 27.19
C VAL A 43 -22.40 -0.85 27.66
N ILE A 44 -22.18 -1.75 26.72
CA ILE A 44 -21.94 -3.17 26.99
C ILE A 44 -20.43 -3.43 27.01
N HIS A 45 -20.00 -4.13 28.05
CA HIS A 45 -18.62 -4.45 28.34
C HIS A 45 -18.44 -5.96 28.55
N HIS A 46 -17.19 -6.43 28.49
CA HIS A 46 -16.81 -7.68 29.11
C HIS A 46 -15.54 -7.53 29.94
N THR A 47 -15.39 -8.39 30.95
CA THR A 47 -14.34 -8.23 31.97
C THR A 47 -12.98 -8.80 31.57
N SER A 48 -12.92 -9.71 30.58
CA SER A 48 -11.72 -10.48 30.17
C SER A 48 -11.09 -11.33 31.28
N ILE A 49 -11.71 -11.41 32.46
CA ILE A 49 -11.22 -12.10 33.66
C ILE A 49 -12.38 -12.79 34.35
N ASN A 50 -12.08 -13.80 35.17
CA ASN A 50 -13.10 -14.56 35.89
C ASN A 50 -13.83 -13.73 36.96
N TYR A 51 -14.97 -14.24 37.42
CA TYR A 51 -15.89 -13.62 38.36
C TYR A 51 -15.19 -13.04 39.59
N ALA A 52 -14.38 -13.82 40.31
CA ALA A 52 -13.77 -13.34 41.55
C ALA A 52 -12.85 -12.13 41.31
N LYS A 53 -12.11 -12.14 40.19
CA LYS A 53 -11.27 -11.00 39.78
C LYS A 53 -12.10 -9.84 39.25
N SER A 54 -13.17 -10.10 38.51
CA SER A 54 -14.11 -9.07 38.03
C SER A 54 -14.78 -8.34 39.17
N LEU A 55 -15.36 -9.07 40.14
CA LEU A 55 -16.01 -8.50 41.31
C LEU A 55 -15.04 -7.62 42.10
N LYS A 56 -13.82 -8.12 42.34
CA LYS A 56 -12.76 -7.36 43.01
C LYS A 56 -12.42 -6.08 42.23
N ALA A 57 -12.15 -6.19 40.93
CA ALA A 57 -11.79 -5.05 40.09
C ALA A 57 -12.89 -3.97 40.01
N LEU A 58 -14.17 -4.37 40.08
CA LEU A 58 -15.32 -3.47 39.95
C LEU A 58 -15.79 -2.86 41.30
N THR A 59 -15.29 -3.35 42.43
CA THR A 59 -15.72 -2.92 43.78
C THR A 59 -14.61 -2.29 44.62
N GLU A 60 -13.34 -2.54 44.31
CA GLU A 60 -12.22 -1.97 45.08
C GLU A 60 -12.03 -0.46 44.84
N PRO A 61 -11.57 0.30 45.87
CA PRO A 61 -11.32 1.73 45.74
C PRO A 61 -10.31 2.04 44.61
N HIS A 62 -10.55 3.14 43.89
CA HIS A 62 -9.71 3.66 42.80
C HIS A 62 -9.65 2.80 41.50
N GLY A 63 -10.48 1.76 41.38
CA GLY A 63 -10.63 0.95 40.17
C GLY A 63 -11.66 1.46 39.15
N VAL A 64 -11.93 0.65 38.13
CA VAL A 64 -13.10 0.81 37.24
C VAL A 64 -14.35 0.29 37.95
N SER A 65 -15.54 0.67 37.47
CA SER A 65 -16.81 0.16 38.02
C SER A 65 -17.86 0.09 36.92
N ALA A 66 -18.97 -0.62 37.17
CA ALA A 66 -20.12 -0.69 36.29
C ALA A 66 -21.41 -0.62 37.10
N HIS A 67 -22.55 -0.39 36.45
CA HIS A 67 -23.84 -0.39 37.14
C HIS A 67 -24.30 -1.82 37.43
N TYR A 68 -24.13 -2.69 36.44
CA TYR A 68 -24.49 -4.10 36.53
C TYR A 68 -23.33 -4.99 36.10
N MET A 69 -23.24 -6.16 36.72
CA MET A 69 -22.40 -7.27 36.29
C MET A 69 -23.28 -8.50 36.09
N ILE A 70 -23.06 -9.27 35.02
CA ILE A 70 -23.76 -10.54 34.77
C ILE A 70 -22.74 -11.68 34.82
N THR A 71 -22.96 -12.64 35.73
CA THR A 71 -22.04 -13.77 35.92
C THR A 71 -22.14 -14.79 34.79
N GLU A 72 -21.07 -15.58 34.60
CA GLU A 72 -21.03 -16.70 33.65
C GLU A 72 -21.30 -18.02 34.38
N LYS A 73 -21.99 -18.94 33.73
CA LYS A 73 -22.20 -20.29 34.25
C LYS A 73 -20.88 -21.10 34.21
N ASN A 74 -20.65 -21.93 35.21
CA ASN A 74 -19.43 -22.75 35.36
C ASN A 74 -18.12 -21.96 35.50
N ASP A 75 -18.15 -20.67 35.87
CA ASP A 75 -16.95 -19.99 36.33
C ASP A 75 -16.46 -20.62 37.64
N SER A 76 -15.29 -21.25 37.63
CA SER A 76 -14.74 -21.95 38.80
C SER A 76 -14.50 -21.04 40.02
N SER A 77 -14.49 -19.73 39.82
CA SER A 77 -14.32 -18.72 40.87
C SER A 77 -15.64 -18.17 41.41
N TYR A 78 -16.78 -18.59 40.84
CA TYR A 78 -18.12 -18.23 41.30
C TYR A 78 -18.77 -19.44 41.99
N PRO A 79 -19.20 -19.33 43.27
CA PRO A 79 -19.66 -20.48 44.05
C PRO A 79 -21.00 -21.08 43.57
N ASP A 80 -21.84 -20.27 42.91
CA ASP A 80 -23.14 -20.72 42.39
C ASP A 80 -23.05 -21.08 40.91
N ASN A 81 -23.48 -22.28 40.50
CA ASN A 81 -23.42 -22.67 39.08
C ASN A 81 -24.58 -22.12 38.22
N LYS A 82 -24.88 -20.82 38.32
CA LYS A 82 -25.95 -20.13 37.60
C LYS A 82 -25.50 -18.75 37.11
N ALA A 83 -26.01 -18.28 35.98
CA ALA A 83 -25.86 -16.87 35.62
C ALA A 83 -26.80 -16.01 36.48
N GLU A 84 -26.33 -14.87 36.99
CA GLU A 84 -27.13 -13.90 37.75
C GLU A 84 -26.75 -12.45 37.43
N ILE A 85 -27.67 -11.53 37.74
CA ILE A 85 -27.46 -10.08 37.60
C ILE A 85 -27.13 -9.50 38.97
N ILE A 86 -25.99 -8.82 39.07
CA ILE A 86 -25.53 -8.14 40.28
C ILE A 86 -25.49 -6.63 40.00
N GLN A 87 -26.20 -5.83 40.81
CA GLN A 87 -26.11 -4.37 40.75
C GLN A 87 -24.98 -3.89 41.67
N LEU A 88 -23.99 -3.21 41.10
CA LEU A 88 -22.82 -2.69 41.82
C LEU A 88 -22.94 -1.20 42.13
N VAL A 89 -23.56 -0.43 41.22
CA VAL A 89 -23.76 1.02 41.36
C VAL A 89 -25.22 1.35 41.04
N ASP A 90 -25.86 2.14 41.91
CA ASP A 90 -27.20 2.70 41.65
C ASP A 90 -27.19 3.55 40.38
N GLU A 91 -28.17 3.39 39.49
CA GLU A 91 -28.23 4.11 38.20
C GLU A 91 -28.28 5.64 38.33
N ASN A 92 -28.71 6.16 39.48
CA ASN A 92 -28.69 7.60 39.76
C ASN A 92 -27.28 8.12 40.13
N LYS A 93 -26.32 7.20 40.29
CA LYS A 93 -24.91 7.48 40.53
C LYS A 93 -24.12 7.15 39.28
N ARG A 94 -22.94 7.76 39.17
CA ARG A 94 -22.03 7.52 38.06
C ARG A 94 -21.17 6.28 38.33
N ALA A 95 -21.15 5.34 37.40
CA ALA A 95 -20.09 4.32 37.31
C ALA A 95 -18.93 4.76 36.40
N TRP A 96 -17.71 4.34 36.73
CA TRP A 96 -16.48 4.65 35.99
C TRP A 96 -16.11 3.50 35.04
N GLN A 97 -16.93 3.27 34.01
CA GLN A 97 -16.87 2.08 33.14
C GLN A 97 -16.09 2.29 31.83
N ALA A 98 -16.25 3.45 31.19
CA ALA A 98 -15.81 3.66 29.81
C ALA A 98 -14.54 4.50 29.65
N GLY A 99 -14.03 5.16 30.70
CA GLY A 99 -12.89 6.09 30.59
C GLY A 99 -13.07 7.19 29.52
N ARG A 100 -11.99 7.59 28.82
CA ARG A 100 -12.05 8.52 27.67
C ARG A 100 -12.87 7.87 26.55
N SER A 101 -14.02 8.44 26.26
CA SER A 101 -15.00 7.87 25.33
C SER A 101 -15.62 8.96 24.46
N TYR A 102 -16.02 8.57 23.25
CA TYR A 102 -16.76 9.42 22.31
C TYR A 102 -17.85 8.64 21.60
N TRP A 103 -19.05 9.21 21.50
CA TRP A 103 -20.08 8.73 20.59
C TRP A 103 -21.02 9.88 20.23
N GLN A 104 -21.31 10.07 18.94
CA GLN A 104 -22.33 11.01 18.46
C GLN A 104 -22.16 12.46 18.99
N GLY A 105 -20.93 12.94 19.04
CA GLY A 105 -20.61 14.28 19.53
C GLY A 105 -20.55 14.43 21.05
N GLN A 106 -20.82 13.36 21.82
CA GLN A 106 -20.68 13.36 23.28
C GLN A 106 -19.33 12.77 23.68
N HIS A 107 -18.69 13.40 24.66
CA HIS A 107 -17.48 12.91 25.31
C HIS A 107 -17.81 12.46 26.74
N ASN A 108 -16.94 11.65 27.35
CA ASN A 108 -17.05 11.22 28.76
C ASN A 108 -18.39 10.54 29.08
N LEU A 109 -18.72 9.49 28.33
CA LEU A 109 -20.03 8.84 28.38
C LEU A 109 -20.38 8.27 29.76
N ASN A 110 -19.42 8.07 30.67
CA ASN A 110 -19.66 7.68 32.08
C ASN A 110 -20.74 8.57 32.74
N ASP A 111 -20.80 9.85 32.42
CA ASP A 111 -21.72 10.79 33.07
C ASP A 111 -23.19 10.64 32.64
N GLN A 112 -23.43 9.90 31.55
CA GLN A 112 -24.71 9.78 30.85
C GLN A 112 -25.01 8.34 30.39
N SER A 113 -24.31 7.34 30.92
CA SER A 113 -24.49 5.94 30.52
C SER A 113 -24.74 5.01 31.69
N ILE A 114 -25.63 4.05 31.49
CA ILE A 114 -25.63 2.80 32.25
C ILE A 114 -24.66 1.86 31.56
N GLY A 115 -23.90 1.08 32.32
CA GLY A 115 -23.02 0.08 31.73
C GLY A 115 -23.07 -1.24 32.46
N ILE A 116 -22.95 -2.28 31.64
CA ILE A 116 -23.19 -3.66 32.00
C ILE A 116 -21.94 -4.46 31.63
N GLU A 117 -21.33 -5.08 32.63
CA GLU A 117 -20.16 -5.95 32.49
C GLU A 117 -20.60 -7.40 32.43
N LEU A 118 -20.31 -8.09 31.32
CA LEU A 118 -20.43 -9.54 31.26
C LEU A 118 -19.14 -10.17 31.76
N VAL A 119 -19.23 -11.02 32.79
CA VAL A 119 -18.10 -11.87 33.17
C VAL A 119 -17.84 -12.81 31.99
N TYR A 120 -16.69 -12.65 31.35
CA TYR A 120 -16.36 -13.39 30.15
C TYR A 120 -14.85 -13.34 29.94
N VAL A 121 -14.22 -14.52 29.84
CA VAL A 121 -12.77 -14.65 29.73
C VAL A 121 -12.36 -14.71 28.27
N SER A 122 -11.98 -13.55 27.71
CA SER A 122 -11.26 -13.47 26.43
C SER A 122 -9.75 -13.62 26.66
N ASN A 123 -9.09 -14.45 25.84
CA ASN A 123 -7.63 -14.60 25.93
C ASN A 123 -6.96 -13.77 24.86
N CYS A 124 -6.47 -12.60 25.25
CA CYS A 124 -5.79 -11.68 24.37
C CYS A 124 -4.30 -11.64 24.67
N SER A 125 -3.49 -12.32 23.85
CA SER A 125 -2.03 -12.30 23.98
C SER A 125 -1.44 -11.11 23.23
N ARG A 126 -0.62 -10.31 23.92
CA ARG A 126 0.41 -9.49 23.30
C ARG A 126 1.66 -10.35 23.26
N ASP A 127 2.15 -10.69 22.08
CA ASP A 127 3.35 -11.51 21.94
C ASP A 127 4.59 -10.71 22.38
N GLU A 128 5.00 -10.84 23.65
CA GLU A 128 6.18 -10.15 24.18
C GLU A 128 7.50 -10.61 23.52
N GLN A 129 7.56 -11.80 22.93
CA GLN A 129 8.77 -12.27 22.23
C GLN A 129 8.88 -11.67 20.82
N HIS A 130 7.77 -11.37 20.16
CA HIS A 130 7.75 -10.55 18.93
C HIS A 130 8.00 -9.05 19.18
N ILE A 131 7.76 -8.54 20.40
CA ILE A 131 7.85 -7.10 20.72
C ILE A 131 9.29 -6.59 20.88
N SER A 132 10.31 -7.45 21.03
CA SER A 132 11.71 -6.99 21.15
C SER A 132 12.40 -6.63 19.83
N GLN A 133 11.85 -6.99 18.66
CA GLN A 133 12.44 -6.68 17.35
C GLN A 133 11.57 -5.81 16.44
N PHE A 134 10.30 -5.56 16.77
CA PHE A 134 9.35 -4.94 15.83
C PHE A 134 8.75 -3.59 16.19
N ARG A 135 8.83 -3.04 17.41
CA ARG A 135 8.16 -1.74 17.70
C ARG A 135 8.88 -0.82 18.69
N LYS A 136 9.48 0.23 18.13
CA LYS A 136 9.61 1.55 18.78
C LYS A 136 9.38 2.62 17.72
N LEU A 137 8.12 2.81 17.35
CA LEU A 137 7.50 4.01 16.78
C LEU A 137 6.05 3.60 16.45
N ASN A 138 5.06 4.24 17.07
CA ASN A 138 3.63 3.87 17.14
C ASN A 138 3.29 2.86 18.25
N SER A 139 3.44 3.29 19.50
CA SER A 139 2.54 2.79 20.55
C SER A 139 1.12 3.27 20.22
N ASP A 140 0.13 2.41 20.44
CA ASP A 140 -1.31 2.72 20.59
C ASP A 140 -2.27 2.20 19.50
N ALA A 141 -1.84 1.38 18.54
CA ALA A 141 -2.78 0.62 17.71
C ALA A 141 -3.14 -0.73 18.38
N ILE A 142 -4.44 -1.04 18.46
CA ILE A 142 -4.98 -2.32 18.96
C ILE A 142 -4.55 -3.52 18.09
N SER A 143 -4.09 -3.28 16.85
CA SER A 143 -3.85 -4.29 15.80
C SER A 143 -2.86 -5.42 16.11
N ASP A 144 -2.24 -5.43 17.30
CA ASP A 144 -1.16 -6.35 17.68
C ASP A 144 -1.53 -7.28 18.82
N GLN A 145 -2.80 -7.24 19.19
CA GLN A 145 -3.38 -8.10 20.20
C GLN A 145 -4.17 -9.21 19.50
N ILE A 146 -3.59 -10.41 19.45
CA ILE A 146 -4.32 -11.60 18.99
C ILE A 146 -5.25 -12.01 20.13
N CYS A 147 -6.55 -11.88 19.91
CA CYS A 147 -7.58 -12.24 20.88
C CYS A 147 -8.33 -13.50 20.45
N PHE A 148 -8.42 -14.45 21.36
CA PHE A 148 -9.35 -15.57 21.27
C PHE A 148 -10.63 -15.24 22.04
N TYR A 149 -11.77 -15.36 21.36
CA TYR A 149 -13.09 -15.07 21.89
C TYR A 149 -13.92 -16.37 21.92
N PRO A 150 -14.17 -16.97 23.10
CA PRO A 150 -15.17 -18.02 23.27
C PRO A 150 -16.60 -17.56 22.91
N ASP A 151 -17.55 -18.49 22.83
CA ASP A 151 -18.96 -18.11 22.75
C ASP A 151 -19.49 -17.64 24.11
N PHE A 152 -20.37 -16.65 24.10
CA PHE A 152 -21.07 -16.20 25.30
C PHE A 152 -22.11 -17.25 25.73
N ASP A 153 -22.26 -17.46 27.04
CA ASP A 153 -23.26 -18.37 27.58
C ASP A 153 -24.70 -17.89 27.28
N ASP A 154 -25.57 -18.81 26.86
CA ASP A 154 -26.94 -18.48 26.45
C ASP A 154 -27.78 -17.91 27.60
N GLN A 155 -27.59 -18.41 28.83
CA GLN A 155 -28.34 -17.91 30.00
C GLN A 155 -27.87 -16.51 30.38
N GLN A 156 -26.57 -16.26 30.28
CA GLN A 156 -25.99 -14.92 30.48
C GLN A 156 -26.58 -13.91 29.49
N ILE A 157 -26.67 -14.25 28.21
CA ILE A 157 -27.26 -13.37 27.18
C ILE A 157 -28.77 -13.19 27.37
N ASP A 158 -29.51 -14.22 27.80
CA ASP A 158 -30.94 -14.09 28.11
C ASP A 158 -31.21 -13.17 29.31
N LEU A 159 -30.35 -13.21 30.33
CA LEU A 159 -30.40 -12.28 31.45
C LEU A 159 -30.07 -10.85 31.00
N LEU A 160 -29.06 -10.69 30.13
CA LEU A 160 -28.75 -9.39 29.54
C LEU A 160 -29.96 -8.81 28.82
N ILE A 161 -30.63 -9.60 27.96
CA ILE A 161 -31.83 -9.15 27.23
C ILE A 161 -32.93 -8.70 28.18
N LYS A 162 -33.17 -9.44 29.28
CA LYS A 162 -34.17 -9.06 30.30
C LYS A 162 -33.80 -7.76 31.01
N LEU A 163 -32.55 -7.64 31.45
CA LEU A 163 -32.03 -6.46 32.13
C LEU A 163 -32.12 -5.23 31.24
N VAL A 164 -31.65 -5.33 30.00
CA VAL A 164 -31.66 -4.20 29.06
C VAL A 164 -33.09 -3.76 28.76
N LYS A 165 -34.04 -4.68 28.59
CA LYS A 165 -35.46 -4.31 28.42
C LYS A 165 -36.03 -3.56 29.62
N ASP A 166 -35.68 -3.95 30.84
CA ASP A 166 -36.09 -3.23 32.04
C ASP A 166 -35.47 -1.83 32.11
N ILE A 167 -34.17 -1.71 31.82
CA ILE A 167 -33.46 -0.42 31.76
C ILE A 167 -34.10 0.51 30.72
N LEU A 168 -34.40 0.01 29.51
CA LEU A 168 -35.01 0.79 28.45
C LEU A 168 -36.44 1.23 28.80
N LYS A 169 -37.20 0.42 29.57
CA LYS A 169 -38.51 0.81 30.09
C LYS A 169 -38.42 2.02 31.04
N ARG A 170 -37.31 2.09 31.81
CA ARG A 170 -37.04 3.19 32.76
C ARG A 170 -36.35 4.39 32.10
N ASN A 171 -35.69 4.19 30.95
CA ASN A 171 -34.93 5.21 30.21
C ASN A 171 -35.34 5.21 28.72
N PRO A 172 -36.56 5.65 28.37
CA PRO A 172 -37.09 5.56 27.00
C PRO A 172 -36.35 6.43 25.97
N GLU A 173 -35.53 7.37 26.41
CA GLU A 173 -34.69 8.25 25.57
C GLU A 173 -33.43 7.56 25.01
N ILE A 174 -33.11 6.34 25.46
CA ILE A 174 -32.02 5.52 24.91
C ILE A 174 -32.51 4.90 23.60
N THR A 175 -32.12 5.49 22.48
CA THR A 175 -32.44 4.99 21.15
C THR A 175 -31.57 3.77 20.77
N PRO A 176 -31.99 2.93 19.80
CA PRO A 176 -31.24 1.74 19.40
C PRO A 176 -29.75 1.98 19.09
N ASP A 177 -29.43 3.11 18.45
CA ASP A 177 -28.08 3.55 18.09
C ASP A 177 -27.25 4.12 19.25
N ARG A 178 -27.79 4.09 20.47
CA ARG A 178 -27.12 4.46 21.72
C ARG A 178 -26.92 3.27 22.66
N ILE A 179 -27.18 2.06 22.17
CA ILE A 179 -26.81 0.80 22.81
C ILE A 179 -25.58 0.28 22.07
N ILE A 180 -24.42 0.38 22.71
CA ILE A 180 -23.11 0.32 22.06
C ILE A 180 -22.11 -0.50 22.86
N GLY A 181 -21.10 -1.05 22.19
CA GLY A 181 -19.98 -1.71 22.85
C GLY A 181 -18.94 -0.69 23.32
N HIS A 182 -18.10 -1.10 24.28
CA HIS A 182 -16.96 -0.28 24.70
C HIS A 182 -15.98 0.01 23.55
N ALA A 183 -15.78 -0.94 22.63
CA ALA A 183 -14.98 -0.78 21.43
C ALA A 183 -15.52 0.31 20.50
N ASP A 184 -16.84 0.53 20.46
CA ASP A 184 -17.43 1.57 19.59
C ASP A 184 -17.06 2.97 20.05
N ILE A 185 -16.96 3.17 21.37
CA ILE A 185 -16.74 4.48 21.99
C ILE A 185 -15.28 4.77 22.33
N ALA A 186 -14.43 3.74 22.27
CA ALA A 186 -12.99 3.81 22.52
C ALA A 186 -12.22 2.88 21.56
N PRO A 187 -12.40 3.01 20.23
CA PRO A 187 -11.88 2.06 19.23
C PRO A 187 -10.36 2.02 19.14
N ASP A 188 -9.67 3.00 19.71
CA ASP A 188 -8.21 3.09 19.74
C ASP A 188 -7.57 2.26 20.87
N ARG A 189 -8.35 1.84 21.88
CA ARG A 189 -7.81 1.10 23.04
C ARG A 189 -8.66 -0.05 23.58
N ARG A 190 -9.88 -0.25 23.06
CA ARG A 190 -10.81 -1.30 23.54
C ARG A 190 -11.30 -2.19 22.41
N VAL A 191 -11.52 -3.46 22.77
CA VAL A 191 -12.01 -4.52 21.87
C VAL A 191 -13.24 -5.22 22.43
N ASP A 192 -13.68 -4.91 23.65
CA ASP A 192 -14.87 -5.47 24.28
C ASP A 192 -16.16 -4.78 23.76
N PRO A 193 -17.28 -5.49 23.60
CA PRO A 193 -17.50 -6.89 23.98
C PRO A 193 -16.98 -7.92 22.95
N GLY A 194 -16.37 -7.49 21.86
CA GLY A 194 -15.71 -8.34 20.87
C GLY A 194 -16.63 -8.93 19.81
N PRO A 195 -16.06 -9.59 18.77
CA PRO A 195 -16.82 -10.07 17.61
C PRO A 195 -17.75 -11.25 17.90
N ARG A 196 -17.56 -11.99 19.00
CA ARG A 196 -18.49 -13.08 19.38
C ARG A 196 -19.69 -12.60 20.18
N PHE A 197 -19.75 -11.31 20.52
CA PHE A 197 -20.91 -10.77 21.22
C PHE A 197 -22.14 -10.77 20.29
N PRO A 198 -23.30 -11.30 20.74
CA PRO A 198 -24.41 -11.64 19.84
C PRO A 198 -25.33 -10.43 19.58
N TRP A 199 -24.78 -9.35 19.00
CA TRP A 199 -25.53 -8.12 18.66
C TRP A 199 -26.81 -8.38 17.86
N GLN A 200 -26.77 -9.26 16.87
CA GLN A 200 -27.95 -9.61 16.07
C GLN A 200 -29.05 -10.29 16.90
N ARG A 201 -28.70 -11.07 17.93
CA ARG A 201 -29.68 -11.70 18.84
C ARG A 201 -30.37 -10.63 19.68
N LEU A 202 -29.63 -9.65 20.20
CA LEU A 202 -30.20 -8.50 20.92
C LEU A 202 -31.15 -7.73 20.00
N TYR A 203 -30.75 -7.45 18.76
CA TYR A 203 -31.60 -6.76 17.80
C TYR A 203 -32.91 -7.51 17.52
N LYS A 204 -32.85 -8.83 17.31
CA LYS A 204 -34.04 -9.68 17.16
C LYS A 204 -34.95 -9.65 18.40
N ALA A 205 -34.40 -9.37 19.58
CA ALA A 205 -35.15 -9.17 20.80
C ALA A 205 -35.67 -7.74 20.98
N GLY A 206 -35.44 -6.83 20.02
CA GLY A 206 -35.86 -5.43 20.03
C GLY A 206 -34.85 -4.47 20.68
N ILE A 207 -33.57 -4.86 20.75
CA ILE A 207 -32.51 -4.13 21.48
C ILE A 207 -31.37 -3.77 20.54
N GLY A 208 -31.00 -2.50 20.50
CA GLY A 208 -29.83 -2.02 19.76
C GLY A 208 -30.06 -1.92 18.26
N SER A 209 -29.04 -1.47 17.54
CA SER A 209 -29.10 -1.27 16.09
C SER A 209 -28.70 -2.51 15.31
N TRP A 210 -29.40 -2.76 14.20
CA TRP A 210 -28.97 -3.64 13.12
C TRP A 210 -29.50 -3.13 11.79
N TYR A 211 -28.81 -3.48 10.71
CA TYR A 211 -29.18 -3.10 9.35
C TYR A 211 -30.29 -4.01 8.79
N ASP A 212 -30.93 -3.58 7.70
CA ASP A 212 -31.85 -4.40 6.93
C ASP A 212 -31.11 -4.97 5.71
N ASP A 213 -31.26 -6.28 5.45
CA ASP A 213 -30.51 -6.99 4.41
C ASP A 213 -30.76 -6.41 3.00
N ASP A 214 -32.01 -6.03 2.69
CA ASP A 214 -32.37 -5.41 1.41
C ASP A 214 -31.67 -4.06 1.19
N THR A 215 -31.52 -3.27 2.26
CA THR A 215 -30.84 -1.97 2.21
C THR A 215 -29.33 -2.16 2.05
N VAL A 216 -28.74 -3.18 2.68
CA VAL A 216 -27.34 -3.56 2.43
C VAL A 216 -27.16 -3.99 0.98
N ALA A 217 -28.04 -4.85 0.45
CA ALA A 217 -27.96 -5.29 -0.95
C ALA A 217 -28.06 -4.11 -1.94
N LYS A 218 -28.96 -3.14 -1.67
CA LYS A 218 -29.08 -1.88 -2.42
C LYS A 218 -27.76 -1.12 -2.49
N TYR A 219 -27.13 -0.84 -1.35
CA TYR A 219 -25.86 -0.09 -1.32
C TYR A 219 -24.67 -0.90 -1.81
N TRP A 220 -24.65 -2.20 -1.56
CA TRP A 220 -23.59 -3.07 -2.04
C TRP A 220 -23.57 -3.10 -3.57
N LYS A 221 -24.74 -3.24 -4.22
CA LYS A 221 -24.86 -3.12 -5.67
C LYS A 221 -24.39 -1.75 -6.19
N MET A 222 -24.69 -0.67 -5.46
CA MET A 222 -24.25 0.68 -5.79
C MET A 222 -22.72 0.81 -5.72
N PHE A 223 -22.09 0.34 -4.64
CA PHE A 223 -20.65 0.42 -4.43
C PHE A 223 -19.83 -0.56 -5.26
N GLN A 224 -20.40 -1.69 -5.69
CA GLN A 224 -19.76 -2.55 -6.70
C GLN A 224 -19.55 -1.83 -8.04
N GLN A 225 -20.47 -0.93 -8.43
CA GLN A 225 -20.37 -0.18 -9.68
C GLN A 225 -19.35 0.95 -9.59
N SER A 226 -19.25 1.59 -8.42
CA SER A 226 -18.29 2.65 -8.16
C SER A 226 -17.98 2.65 -6.67
N PRO A 227 -16.81 2.12 -6.25
CA PRO A 227 -16.44 2.06 -4.84
C PRO A 227 -16.41 3.46 -4.20
N PRO A 228 -16.81 3.59 -2.94
CA PRO A 228 -16.77 4.86 -2.22
C PRO A 228 -15.32 5.25 -1.90
N SER A 229 -15.04 6.57 -1.85
CA SER A 229 -13.73 7.05 -1.41
C SER A 229 -13.51 6.87 0.10
N VAL A 230 -12.25 6.89 0.54
CA VAL A 230 -11.92 6.87 1.97
C VAL A 230 -12.53 8.06 2.70
N ALA A 231 -12.51 9.25 2.08
CA ALA A 231 -13.11 10.46 2.64
C ALA A 231 -14.61 10.29 2.91
N LEU A 232 -15.34 9.70 1.94
CA LEU A 232 -16.76 9.42 2.09
C LEU A 232 -17.03 8.44 3.24
N ILE A 233 -16.19 7.41 3.39
CA ILE A 233 -16.32 6.43 4.47
C ILE A 233 -16.01 7.06 5.84
N GLN A 234 -15.01 7.93 5.92
CA GLN A 234 -14.72 8.67 7.14
C GLN A 234 -15.91 9.55 7.56
N ASN A 235 -16.50 10.27 6.61
CA ASN A 235 -17.69 11.06 6.85
C ASN A 235 -18.90 10.20 7.22
N ALA A 236 -19.05 9.01 6.64
CA ALA A 236 -20.11 8.07 6.97
C ALA A 236 -19.97 7.50 8.40
N LEU A 237 -18.76 7.08 8.80
CA LEU A 237 -18.48 6.62 10.16
C LEU A 237 -18.74 7.72 11.20
N SER A 238 -18.31 8.95 10.89
CA SER A 238 -18.60 10.14 11.69
C SER A 238 -20.10 10.43 11.79
N ALA A 239 -20.83 10.32 10.67
CA ALA A 239 -22.28 10.50 10.62
C ALA A 239 -23.05 9.44 11.42
N TYR A 240 -22.53 8.21 11.49
CA TYR A 240 -23.13 7.16 12.30
C TYR A 240 -22.93 7.41 13.80
N GLY A 241 -21.69 7.69 14.23
CA GLY A 241 -21.40 8.03 15.62
C GLY A 241 -19.92 8.06 16.03
N TYR A 242 -19.00 7.59 15.20
CA TYR A 242 -17.58 7.48 15.55
C TYR A 242 -16.87 8.84 15.59
N GLY A 243 -15.93 9.00 16.51
CA GLY A 243 -15.15 10.24 16.69
C GLY A 243 -13.96 10.35 15.76
N ILE A 244 -14.19 10.35 14.45
CA ILE A 244 -13.13 10.42 13.45
C ILE A 244 -13.21 11.69 12.60
N LEU A 245 -12.06 12.10 12.06
CA LEU A 245 -11.91 13.25 11.18
C LEU A 245 -11.72 12.78 9.74
N GLU A 246 -12.20 13.56 8.78
CA GLU A 246 -11.92 13.33 7.35
C GLU A 246 -10.47 13.72 7.05
N THR A 247 -9.66 12.73 6.68
CA THR A 247 -8.26 12.92 6.25
C THR A 247 -8.04 12.50 4.81
N SER A 248 -9.04 11.86 4.18
CA SER A 248 -8.95 11.20 2.86
C SER A 248 -7.91 10.07 2.79
N MET A 249 -7.32 9.68 3.92
CA MET A 249 -6.30 8.63 4.02
C MET A 249 -6.82 7.51 4.94
N LEU A 250 -6.48 6.26 4.63
CA LEU A 250 -6.78 5.13 5.51
C LEU A 250 -5.79 5.11 6.68
N ASP A 251 -6.00 6.00 7.64
CA ASP A 251 -5.17 6.19 8.83
C ASP A 251 -5.59 5.28 10.00
N ALA A 252 -4.74 5.21 11.04
CA ALA A 252 -4.99 4.35 12.19
C ALA A 252 -6.33 4.64 12.90
N PRO A 253 -6.76 5.90 13.13
CA PRO A 253 -8.10 6.18 13.66
C PRO A 253 -9.23 5.59 12.80
N THR A 254 -9.12 5.66 11.47
CA THR A 254 -10.11 5.10 10.54
C THR A 254 -10.13 3.58 10.63
N ILE A 255 -8.98 2.92 10.62
CA ILE A 255 -8.86 1.45 10.73
C ILE A 255 -9.42 0.96 12.07
N ASN A 256 -9.11 1.64 13.17
CA ASN A 256 -9.62 1.33 14.50
C ASN A 256 -11.16 1.44 14.56
N ALA A 257 -11.73 2.53 14.02
CA ALA A 257 -13.18 2.70 13.94
C ALA A 257 -13.86 1.64 13.06
N LEU A 258 -13.26 1.30 11.91
CA LEU A 258 -13.74 0.22 11.04
C LEU A 258 -13.69 -1.15 11.73
N THR A 259 -12.64 -1.41 12.50
CA THR A 259 -12.49 -2.67 13.26
C THR A 259 -13.58 -2.79 14.33
N ALA A 260 -13.83 -1.72 15.10
CA ALA A 260 -14.93 -1.67 16.07
C ALA A 260 -16.30 -1.85 15.38
N PHE A 261 -16.53 -1.13 14.29
CA PHE A 261 -17.74 -1.25 13.47
C PHE A 261 -17.96 -2.68 12.98
N GLN A 262 -16.91 -3.36 12.50
CA GLN A 262 -17.01 -4.73 12.03
C GLN A 262 -17.23 -5.72 13.18
N MET A 263 -16.61 -5.54 14.35
CA MET A 263 -16.93 -6.37 15.52
C MET A 263 -18.41 -6.29 15.90
N HIS A 264 -19.02 -5.11 15.74
CA HIS A 264 -20.44 -4.90 16.03
C HIS A 264 -21.34 -5.47 14.93
N PHE A 265 -21.13 -5.09 13.66
CA PHE A 265 -22.09 -5.33 12.57
C PHE A 265 -21.66 -6.38 11.54
N ARG A 266 -20.37 -6.76 11.49
CA ARG A 266 -19.82 -7.76 10.55
C ARG A 266 -18.83 -8.72 11.23
N PRO A 267 -19.22 -9.41 12.32
CA PRO A 267 -18.29 -10.15 13.17
C PRO A 267 -17.56 -11.32 12.47
N TRP A 268 -18.06 -11.80 11.32
CA TRP A 268 -17.38 -12.81 10.51
C TRP A 268 -16.23 -12.26 9.65
N GLN A 269 -16.05 -10.95 9.59
CA GLN A 269 -14.98 -10.29 8.83
C GLN A 269 -14.51 -9.01 9.54
N VAL A 270 -13.66 -9.18 10.56
CA VAL A 270 -13.04 -8.09 11.32
C VAL A 270 -11.58 -7.93 10.90
N ASN A 271 -11.34 -7.02 9.95
CA ASN A 271 -10.02 -6.76 9.38
C ASN A 271 -9.69 -5.26 9.22
N GLY A 272 -10.61 -4.36 9.58
CA GLY A 272 -10.43 -2.91 9.47
C GLY A 272 -10.44 -2.37 8.03
N GLU A 273 -10.79 -3.19 7.03
CA GLU A 273 -10.78 -2.80 5.62
C GLU A 273 -12.09 -2.16 5.13
N ILE A 274 -11.95 -1.26 4.17
CA ILE A 274 -13.06 -0.66 3.43
C ILE A 274 -13.43 -1.57 2.25
N THR A 275 -14.20 -2.61 2.54
CA THR A 275 -14.85 -3.43 1.50
C THR A 275 -16.19 -2.80 1.09
N ASN A 276 -16.68 -3.14 -0.10
CA ASN A 276 -17.99 -2.65 -0.57
C ASN A 276 -19.12 -3.08 0.37
N GLU A 277 -18.96 -4.23 1.02
CA GLU A 277 -19.83 -4.83 2.01
C GLU A 277 -19.81 -4.04 3.32
N THR A 278 -18.63 -3.70 3.83
CA THR A 278 -18.48 -2.82 5.01
C THR A 278 -19.12 -1.47 4.76
N ALA A 279 -18.85 -0.86 3.60
CA ALA A 279 -19.45 0.42 3.22
C ALA A 279 -20.98 0.33 3.10
N ALA A 280 -21.50 -0.71 2.45
CA ALA A 280 -22.93 -0.91 2.30
C ALA A 280 -23.64 -1.11 3.64
N THR A 281 -23.03 -1.86 4.54
CA THR A 281 -23.53 -2.07 5.91
C THR A 281 -23.62 -0.75 6.67
N LEU A 282 -22.58 0.09 6.57
CA LEU A 282 -22.54 1.40 7.20
C LEU A 282 -23.62 2.33 6.65
N PHE A 283 -23.77 2.41 5.33
CA PHE A 283 -24.81 3.23 4.70
C PHE A 283 -26.23 2.75 5.00
N ALA A 284 -26.46 1.43 5.10
CA ALA A 284 -27.76 0.88 5.50
C ALA A 284 -28.14 1.26 6.94
N LEU A 285 -27.16 1.25 7.85
CA LEU A 285 -27.36 1.72 9.23
C LEU A 285 -27.64 3.23 9.28
N ILE A 286 -26.93 4.03 8.47
CA ILE A 286 -27.15 5.47 8.38
C ILE A 286 -28.53 5.78 7.81
N GLU A 287 -28.99 5.07 6.78
CA GLU A 287 -30.35 5.20 6.25
C GLU A 287 -31.38 4.94 7.36
N LYS A 288 -31.22 3.85 8.10
CA LYS A 288 -32.18 3.45 9.12
C LYS A 288 -32.23 4.36 10.35
N TYR A 289 -31.08 4.79 10.87
CA TYR A 289 -31.00 5.48 12.17
C TYR A 289 -30.55 6.95 12.08
N ARG A 290 -30.07 7.39 10.91
CA ARG A 290 -29.43 8.70 10.68
C ARG A 290 -29.82 9.33 9.35
N GLN A 291 -31.06 9.13 8.89
CA GLN A 291 -31.55 9.60 7.59
C GLN A 291 -31.18 11.07 7.26
N LYS A 292 -31.27 11.98 8.25
CA LYS A 292 -30.91 13.41 8.06
C LYS A 292 -29.45 13.65 7.65
N LYS A 293 -28.54 12.71 7.91
CA LYS A 293 -27.12 12.78 7.52
C LYS A 293 -26.86 12.09 6.17
N LEU A 294 -27.75 11.20 5.74
CA LEU A 294 -27.57 10.38 4.53
C LEU A 294 -27.51 11.23 3.25
N ASP A 295 -28.39 12.22 3.12
CA ASP A 295 -28.51 13.02 1.89
C ASP A 295 -27.19 13.70 1.52
N ASN A 296 -26.48 14.25 2.50
CA ASN A 296 -25.17 14.88 2.29
C ASN A 296 -24.11 13.87 1.82
N LEU A 297 -24.14 12.65 2.36
CA LEU A 297 -23.21 11.58 1.98
C LEU A 297 -23.49 11.09 0.56
N LEU A 298 -24.77 10.92 0.19
CA LEU A 298 -25.14 10.52 -1.17
C LEU A 298 -24.84 11.61 -2.20
N GLN A 299 -25.01 12.88 -1.85
CA GLN A 299 -24.58 14.00 -2.69
C GLN A 299 -23.06 14.02 -2.88
N GLN A 300 -22.28 13.79 -1.82
CA GLN A 300 -20.83 13.64 -1.90
C GLN A 300 -20.46 12.48 -2.83
N TYR A 301 -21.07 11.31 -2.65
CA TYR A 301 -20.83 10.13 -3.48
C TYR A 301 -21.10 10.39 -4.97
N GLU A 302 -22.25 10.99 -5.32
CA GLU A 302 -22.58 11.27 -6.71
C GLU A 302 -21.65 12.32 -7.33
N LYS A 303 -21.19 13.31 -6.55
CA LYS A 303 -20.16 14.27 -7.00
C LYS A 303 -18.83 13.59 -7.28
N GLU A 304 -18.37 12.71 -6.39
CA GLU A 304 -17.14 11.92 -6.56
C GLU A 304 -17.25 10.99 -7.77
N LYS A 305 -18.37 10.28 -7.92
CA LYS A 305 -18.66 9.40 -9.06
C LYS A 305 -18.74 10.14 -10.40
N GLN A 306 -19.37 11.32 -10.45
CA GLN A 306 -19.37 12.16 -11.64
C GLN A 306 -17.96 12.62 -11.99
N SER A 307 -17.15 13.01 -10.99
CA SER A 307 -15.75 13.36 -11.21
C SER A 307 -14.94 12.19 -11.78
N LEU A 308 -15.18 10.96 -11.31
CA LEU A 308 -14.56 9.71 -11.80
C LEU A 308 -14.99 9.35 -13.22
N LYS A 309 -16.29 9.51 -13.56
CA LYS A 309 -16.80 9.32 -14.93
C LYS A 309 -16.27 10.37 -15.89
N LEU A 310 -16.14 11.62 -15.44
CA LEU A 310 -15.43 12.67 -16.18
C LEU A 310 -13.95 12.31 -16.36
N THR A 311 -13.31 11.59 -15.41
CA THR A 311 -11.92 11.13 -15.57
C THR A 311 -11.81 10.01 -16.60
N GLN A 312 -12.78 9.10 -16.62
CA GLN A 312 -12.80 7.93 -17.52
C GLN A 312 -13.27 8.26 -18.94
N SER A 313 -14.11 9.30 -19.12
CA SER A 313 -14.63 9.73 -20.43
C SER A 313 -13.82 10.86 -21.07
N MET A 314 -12.75 11.32 -20.45
CA MET A 314 -11.88 12.37 -20.99
C MET A 314 -10.53 11.80 -21.36
N THR A 315 -10.14 11.98 -22.63
CA THR A 315 -8.91 11.50 -23.22
C THR A 315 -7.69 11.74 -22.31
N ALA A 316 -7.13 10.66 -21.79
CA ALA A 316 -5.87 10.67 -21.07
C ALA A 316 -4.75 11.17 -22.01
N SER A 317 -3.79 11.93 -21.47
CA SER A 317 -2.54 12.17 -22.20
C SER A 317 -1.83 10.83 -22.41
N PRO A 318 -1.33 10.54 -23.63
CA PRO A 318 -1.06 11.44 -24.73
C PRO A 318 -2.26 11.64 -25.66
N PHE A 319 -2.30 12.78 -26.36
CA PHE A 319 -3.36 13.08 -27.31
C PHE A 319 -2.86 13.74 -28.61
N ASN A 320 -3.67 13.67 -29.66
CA ASN A 320 -3.44 14.34 -30.94
C ASN A 320 -4.78 14.86 -31.47
N GLU A 321 -4.94 16.18 -31.64
CA GLU A 321 -6.21 16.80 -32.08
C GLU A 321 -6.02 17.98 -33.03
N VAL A 322 -6.98 18.14 -33.94
CA VAL A 322 -7.01 19.20 -34.94
C VAL A 322 -8.00 20.29 -34.53
N PHE A 323 -7.53 21.54 -34.52
CA PHE A 323 -8.27 22.76 -34.20
C PHE A 323 -8.42 23.62 -35.47
N THR A 324 -9.61 24.15 -35.74
CA THR A 324 -9.89 24.87 -37.00
C THR A 324 -10.11 26.37 -36.79
N GLY A 325 -9.77 27.17 -37.80
CA GLY A 325 -10.14 28.58 -37.85
C GLY A 325 -11.66 28.75 -37.95
N VAL A 326 -12.28 29.32 -36.91
CA VAL A 326 -13.71 29.61 -36.90
C VAL A 326 -13.98 30.98 -36.29
N THR A 327 -14.96 31.67 -36.85
CA THR A 327 -15.40 33.00 -36.42
C THR A 327 -16.06 32.91 -35.03
N GLU A 328 -15.74 33.88 -34.15
CA GLU A 328 -16.33 33.96 -32.81
C GLU A 328 -17.87 34.00 -32.87
N GLY A 329 -18.55 33.18 -32.05
CA GLY A 329 -20.02 33.15 -31.97
C GLY A 329 -20.72 31.95 -32.61
N THR A 330 -20.00 31.01 -33.22
CA THR A 330 -20.56 29.75 -33.74
C THR A 330 -20.37 28.59 -32.76
N GLY A 331 -21.20 27.53 -32.81
CA GLY A 331 -21.05 26.34 -31.96
C GLY A 331 -19.68 25.67 -32.06
N LYS A 332 -19.02 25.79 -33.22
CA LYS A 332 -17.65 25.33 -33.49
C LYS A 332 -16.57 26.11 -32.73
N PHE A 333 -16.88 27.27 -32.15
CA PHE A 333 -15.97 27.99 -31.25
C PHE A 333 -15.74 27.25 -29.92
N VAL A 334 -16.70 26.41 -29.51
CA VAL A 334 -16.58 25.56 -28.32
C VAL A 334 -15.67 24.35 -28.59
N GLU A 335 -15.63 23.86 -29.83
CA GLU A 335 -14.79 22.73 -30.28
C GLU A 335 -13.29 23.04 -30.16
N ASN A 336 -12.91 24.32 -30.11
CA ASN A 336 -11.52 24.75 -29.97
C ASN A 336 -10.99 24.74 -28.51
N ARG A 337 -11.54 23.86 -27.68
CA ARG A 337 -11.21 23.69 -26.25
C ARG A 337 -11.17 22.21 -25.91
N ARG A 338 -10.21 21.83 -25.06
CA ARG A 338 -10.00 20.45 -24.63
C ARG A 338 -9.69 20.37 -23.14
N VAL A 339 -10.08 19.28 -22.49
CA VAL A 339 -9.54 18.87 -21.18
C VAL A 339 -8.58 17.70 -21.36
N PHE A 340 -7.47 17.69 -20.63
CA PHE A 340 -6.51 16.60 -20.62
C PHE A 340 -5.97 16.36 -19.21
N VAL A 341 -5.48 15.15 -18.95
CA VAL A 341 -4.88 14.77 -17.66
C VAL A 341 -3.36 15.00 -17.72
N GLY A 342 -2.83 15.79 -16.79
CA GLY A 342 -1.40 15.95 -16.55
C GLY A 342 -0.90 14.89 -15.56
N HIS A 343 0.23 14.27 -15.88
CA HIS A 343 0.86 13.23 -15.07
C HIS A 343 2.10 13.81 -14.36
N GLY A 344 2.21 13.60 -13.04
CA GLY A 344 3.33 14.07 -12.20
C GLY A 344 3.52 15.60 -12.20
N LYS A 345 4.67 16.08 -11.71
CA LYS A 345 5.07 17.48 -11.99
C LYS A 345 5.58 17.51 -13.42
N SER A 346 4.82 18.10 -14.32
CA SER A 346 4.91 18.00 -15.79
C SER A 346 6.17 18.61 -16.44
N VAL A 347 7.32 18.59 -15.77
CA VAL A 347 8.58 19.04 -16.31
C VAL A 347 8.97 18.17 -17.51
N GLY A 348 9.33 18.83 -18.61
CA GLY A 348 9.64 18.14 -19.87
C GLY A 348 8.41 17.73 -20.68
N GLN A 349 7.20 18.09 -20.22
CA GLN A 349 5.99 18.01 -21.04
C GLN A 349 6.07 19.01 -22.20
N THR A 350 5.87 18.51 -23.42
CA THR A 350 5.88 19.33 -24.64
C THR A 350 4.57 19.21 -25.41
N LEU A 351 4.24 20.28 -26.14
CA LEU A 351 3.26 20.28 -27.20
C LEU A 351 3.97 20.36 -28.54
N LYS A 352 3.64 19.48 -29.47
CA LYS A 352 4.02 19.62 -30.88
C LYS A 352 2.84 20.26 -31.61
N ILE A 353 3.11 21.37 -32.29
CA ILE A 353 2.12 22.12 -33.06
C ILE A 353 2.53 22.11 -34.52
N THR A 354 1.59 21.73 -35.38
CA THR A 354 1.73 21.71 -36.85
C THR A 354 0.51 22.35 -37.49
N SER A 355 0.68 22.90 -38.69
CA SER A 355 -0.40 23.54 -39.44
C SER A 355 -0.45 23.02 -40.87
N ASN A 356 -1.63 22.97 -41.49
CA ASN A 356 -1.76 22.65 -42.91
C ASN A 356 -1.27 23.77 -43.85
N ILE A 357 -1.44 25.02 -43.42
CA ILE A 357 -1.01 26.23 -44.14
C ILE A 357 -0.34 27.21 -43.17
N LYS A 358 0.32 28.24 -43.68
CA LYS A 358 0.92 29.30 -42.85
C LYS A 358 -0.18 29.96 -42.00
N ALA A 359 -0.09 29.80 -40.68
CA ALA A 359 -1.17 30.17 -39.78
C ALA A 359 -0.69 30.88 -38.53
N HIS A 360 -1.47 31.83 -38.04
CA HIS A 360 -1.29 32.41 -36.72
C HIS A 360 -2.15 31.70 -35.69
N VAL A 361 -1.64 31.51 -34.47
CA VAL A 361 -2.39 30.88 -33.37
C VAL A 361 -2.08 31.49 -32.01
N SER A 362 -3.09 31.53 -31.14
CA SER A 362 -2.93 31.79 -29.71
C SER A 362 -3.36 30.55 -28.91
N LEU A 363 -2.52 30.16 -27.95
CA LEU A 363 -2.72 28.94 -27.16
C LEU A 363 -2.74 29.28 -25.68
N TYR A 364 -3.70 28.72 -24.94
CA TYR A 364 -3.83 28.88 -23.50
C TYR A 364 -3.93 27.51 -22.83
N ILE A 365 -3.22 27.33 -21.72
CA ILE A 365 -3.36 26.17 -20.83
C ILE A 365 -3.76 26.68 -19.45
N ASN A 366 -4.84 26.13 -18.88
CA ASN A 366 -5.37 26.55 -17.58
C ASN A 366 -5.59 28.07 -17.49
N GLY A 367 -6.09 28.66 -18.58
CA GLY A 367 -6.30 30.11 -18.72
C GLY A 367 -5.03 30.95 -18.86
N LYS A 368 -3.84 30.36 -18.70
CA LYS A 368 -2.55 31.03 -18.89
C LYS A 368 -2.12 30.96 -20.34
N ARG A 369 -1.69 32.10 -20.88
CA ARG A 369 -1.24 32.22 -22.27
C ARG A 369 0.11 31.51 -22.45
N VAL A 370 0.17 30.61 -23.41
CA VAL A 370 1.38 29.87 -23.82
C VAL A 370 1.96 30.46 -25.10
N LEU A 371 1.11 30.67 -26.12
CA LEU A 371 1.45 31.35 -27.37
C LEU A 371 0.55 32.54 -27.59
N ASN A 372 1.09 33.60 -28.20
CA ASN A 372 0.35 34.81 -28.53
C ASN A 372 0.52 35.17 -30.00
N HIS A 373 -0.51 34.92 -30.81
CA HIS A 373 -0.52 35.24 -32.23
C HIS A 373 0.71 34.68 -32.98
N GLN A 374 1.26 33.57 -32.51
CA GLN A 374 2.49 32.98 -33.02
C GLN A 374 2.26 32.48 -34.43
N LEU A 375 3.19 32.78 -35.34
CA LEU A 375 3.21 32.24 -36.68
C LEU A 375 3.71 30.78 -36.66
N ILE A 376 2.94 29.88 -37.27
CA ILE A 376 3.24 28.45 -37.44
C ILE A 376 3.30 28.17 -38.95
N ASN A 377 4.45 27.68 -39.42
CA ASN A 377 4.63 27.29 -40.82
C ASN A 377 4.30 25.79 -41.00
N PRO A 378 3.80 25.36 -42.17
CA PRO A 378 3.39 23.96 -42.41
C PRO A 378 4.51 22.93 -42.23
N ASP A 379 5.73 23.33 -42.61
CA ASP A 379 6.90 22.46 -42.60
C ASP A 379 7.71 22.55 -41.29
N GLU A 380 7.27 23.37 -40.33
CA GLU A 380 7.97 23.56 -39.06
C GLU A 380 7.28 22.79 -37.92
N HIS A 381 8.03 21.87 -37.32
CA HIS A 381 7.61 21.21 -36.08
C HIS A 381 7.92 22.09 -34.87
N ASN A 382 6.94 22.89 -34.45
CA ASN A 382 7.05 23.72 -33.27
C ASN A 382 6.81 22.88 -32.01
N LYS A 383 7.90 22.41 -31.36
CA LYS A 383 7.83 21.79 -30.02
C LYS A 383 7.97 22.85 -28.92
N ILE A 384 6.95 22.97 -28.08
CA ILE A 384 6.89 23.98 -27.01
C ILE A 384 6.86 23.28 -25.66
N ASN A 385 7.76 23.66 -24.76
CA ASN A 385 7.72 23.20 -23.37
C ASN A 385 6.56 23.87 -22.63
N VAL A 386 5.61 23.06 -22.19
CA VAL A 386 4.38 23.52 -21.53
C VAL A 386 4.31 23.12 -20.06
N GLY A 387 5.34 22.45 -19.54
CA GLY A 387 5.32 21.87 -18.19
C GLY A 387 4.96 22.86 -17.09
N LYS A 388 5.41 24.11 -17.18
CA LYS A 388 5.11 25.17 -16.19
C LYS A 388 3.65 25.62 -16.15
N PHE A 389 2.85 25.24 -17.15
CA PHE A 389 1.43 25.59 -17.26
C PHE A 389 0.50 24.45 -16.86
N ILE A 390 1.06 23.24 -16.70
CA ILE A 390 0.32 22.01 -16.42
C ILE A 390 0.43 21.70 -14.93
N ARG A 391 -0.67 21.25 -14.35
CA ARG A 391 -0.76 20.72 -12.99
C ARG A 391 -1.10 19.24 -13.04
N GLU A 392 -0.81 18.53 -11.96
CA GLU A 392 -1.26 17.15 -11.80
C GLU A 392 -2.79 17.06 -11.87
N GLY A 393 -3.31 16.00 -12.50
CA GLY A 393 -4.74 15.84 -12.73
C GLY A 393 -5.26 16.70 -13.89
N TYR A 394 -6.42 17.34 -13.73
CA TYR A 394 -7.10 17.97 -14.85
C TYR A 394 -6.54 19.32 -15.28
N ASN A 395 -6.35 19.45 -16.59
CA ASN A 395 -5.90 20.65 -17.27
C ASN A 395 -6.81 21.02 -18.43
N THR A 396 -6.89 22.30 -18.76
CA THR A 396 -7.66 22.80 -19.90
C THR A 396 -6.71 23.36 -20.96
N LEU A 397 -6.99 23.07 -22.23
CA LEU A 397 -6.34 23.63 -23.41
C LEU A 397 -7.38 24.45 -24.19
N LYS A 398 -7.00 25.65 -24.62
CA LYS A 398 -7.81 26.51 -25.50
C LYS A 398 -6.93 27.03 -26.63
N VAL A 399 -7.38 26.86 -27.86
CA VAL A 399 -6.69 27.30 -29.08
C VAL A 399 -7.59 28.30 -29.80
N ILE A 400 -7.12 29.53 -30.01
CA ILE A 400 -7.93 30.58 -30.63
C ILE A 400 -7.10 31.43 -31.57
N ASN A 401 -7.76 32.36 -32.29
CA ASN A 401 -7.15 33.25 -33.26
C ASN A 401 -6.41 32.50 -34.37
N ILE A 402 -6.93 31.33 -34.76
CA ILE A 402 -6.42 30.54 -35.87
C ILE A 402 -6.75 31.28 -37.17
N LYS A 403 -5.73 31.85 -37.83
CA LYS A 403 -5.89 32.62 -39.07
C LYS A 403 -4.86 32.21 -40.13
N PRO A 404 -5.20 32.16 -41.43
CA PRO A 404 -6.54 32.41 -42.01
C PRO A 404 -7.56 31.31 -41.63
N GLU A 405 -8.85 31.52 -41.89
CA GLU A 405 -9.92 30.62 -41.39
C GLU A 405 -9.82 29.18 -41.96
N GLN A 406 -9.20 28.98 -43.13
CA GLN A 406 -8.96 27.64 -43.67
C GLN A 406 -7.85 26.86 -42.93
N SER A 407 -7.20 27.47 -41.95
CA SER A 407 -6.12 26.85 -41.18
C SER A 407 -6.63 25.77 -40.24
N GLN A 408 -5.89 24.67 -40.21
CA GLN A 408 -6.05 23.54 -39.31
C GLN A 408 -4.77 23.40 -38.50
N ILE A 409 -4.87 23.60 -37.19
CA ILE A 409 -3.77 23.47 -36.23
C ILE A 409 -3.88 22.11 -35.57
N ASN A 410 -2.94 21.23 -35.84
CA ASN A 410 -2.83 19.97 -35.13
C ASN A 410 -1.93 20.12 -33.90
N ILE A 411 -2.43 19.73 -32.73
CA ILE A 411 -1.72 19.76 -31.46
C ILE A 411 -1.60 18.34 -30.91
N GLU A 412 -0.35 17.91 -30.72
CA GLU A 412 0.00 16.62 -30.15
C GLU A 412 0.68 16.83 -28.79
N MET A 413 0.26 16.06 -27.78
CA MET A 413 0.86 16.04 -26.44
C MET A 413 1.26 14.61 -26.08
N GLY A 414 2.55 14.38 -25.85
CA GLY A 414 3.08 13.11 -25.31
C GLY A 414 2.96 13.01 -23.78
N TYR A 415 3.53 11.97 -23.19
CA TYR A 415 3.93 11.93 -21.77
C TYR A 415 5.14 12.85 -21.50
N PRO A 416 5.38 13.25 -20.24
CA PRO A 416 6.60 13.98 -19.87
C PRO A 416 7.86 13.18 -20.23
N THR A 417 8.91 13.89 -20.63
CA THR A 417 10.25 13.31 -20.86
C THR A 417 11.26 13.95 -19.92
N LEU A 418 12.36 13.25 -19.61
CA LEU A 418 13.39 13.79 -18.73
C LEU A 418 14.02 15.07 -19.30
N ALA A 419 13.98 16.14 -18.51
CA ALA A 419 14.70 17.36 -18.84
C ALA A 419 16.16 17.24 -18.37
N LYS A 420 17.12 17.44 -19.29
CA LYS A 420 18.53 17.59 -18.95
C LYS A 420 18.73 18.96 -18.26
N ILE A 421 19.43 18.99 -17.13
CA ILE A 421 19.84 20.25 -16.51
C ILE A 421 20.96 20.84 -17.36
N ASN A 422 20.71 22.00 -17.98
CA ASN A 422 21.79 22.83 -18.51
C ASN A 422 22.55 23.42 -17.32
N SER A 423 23.88 23.20 -17.30
CA SER A 423 24.81 23.65 -16.26
C SER A 423 24.77 25.16 -15.96
N SER A 424 24.14 25.96 -16.83
CA SER A 424 23.95 27.40 -16.69
C SER A 424 22.76 27.82 -15.81
N THR A 425 21.87 26.91 -15.41
CA THR A 425 20.73 27.25 -14.54
C THR A 425 20.74 26.44 -13.25
N ASN A 426 21.11 27.10 -12.14
CA ASN A 426 21.05 26.61 -10.75
C ASN A 426 19.61 26.27 -10.26
N SER A 427 18.68 25.85 -11.13
CA SER A 427 17.28 25.61 -10.76
C SER A 427 17.02 24.21 -10.20
N GLY A 428 17.87 23.21 -10.50
CA GLY A 428 17.78 21.86 -9.92
C GLY A 428 18.31 21.76 -8.49
N THR A 429 19.19 22.68 -8.09
CA THR A 429 19.85 22.70 -6.77
C THR A 429 18.98 23.26 -5.64
N LYS A 430 17.76 23.75 -5.90
CA LYS A 430 16.80 24.14 -4.84
C LYS A 430 15.99 22.97 -4.29
N ALA A 431 15.99 21.82 -4.98
CA ALA A 431 15.24 20.65 -4.53
C ALA A 431 15.95 19.91 -3.39
N PHE A 432 17.27 20.02 -3.31
CA PHE A 432 18.10 19.34 -2.31
C PHE A 432 19.13 20.29 -1.69
N SER A 433 19.46 20.08 -0.42
CA SER A 433 20.60 20.70 0.23
C SER A 433 21.91 20.22 -0.41
N SER A 434 22.61 21.11 -1.11
CA SER A 434 23.90 20.82 -1.77
C SER A 434 24.93 20.23 -0.79
N LYS A 435 24.97 20.73 0.45
CA LYS A 435 25.87 20.25 1.50
C LYS A 435 25.57 18.80 1.89
N LYS A 436 24.29 18.42 1.99
CA LYS A 436 23.89 17.04 2.34
C LYS A 436 24.08 16.08 1.18
N LEU A 437 23.77 16.49 -0.06
CA LEU A 437 24.11 15.68 -1.23
C LEU A 437 25.62 15.44 -1.34
N GLN A 438 26.45 16.44 -1.01
CA GLN A 438 27.90 16.25 -0.99
C GLN A 438 28.36 15.18 0.02
N LYS A 439 27.66 15.01 1.14
CA LYS A 439 27.95 13.92 2.10
C LYS A 439 27.75 12.54 1.48
N VAL A 440 26.74 12.36 0.62
CA VAL A 440 26.52 11.10 -0.12
C VAL A 440 27.77 10.77 -0.94
N GLU A 441 28.32 11.76 -1.64
CA GLU A 441 29.49 11.55 -2.49
C GLU A 441 30.76 11.33 -1.69
N GLN A 442 30.91 12.03 -0.56
CA GLN A 442 32.03 11.83 0.35
C GLN A 442 32.04 10.40 0.89
N LEU A 443 30.87 9.87 1.27
CA LEU A 443 30.73 8.48 1.69
C LEU A 443 31.13 7.51 0.58
N ILE A 444 30.55 7.64 -0.61
CA ILE A 444 30.88 6.75 -1.74
C ILE A 444 32.38 6.82 -2.06
N ASN A 445 32.95 8.02 -2.22
CA ASN A 445 34.37 8.17 -2.54
C ASN A 445 35.29 7.64 -1.44
N LYS A 446 34.91 7.77 -0.17
CA LYS A 446 35.64 7.18 0.95
C LYS A 446 35.67 5.66 0.81
N GLU A 447 34.51 5.02 0.60
CA GLU A 447 34.42 3.57 0.47
C GLU A 447 35.13 3.05 -0.79
N ILE A 448 35.11 3.79 -1.91
CA ILE A 448 35.93 3.47 -3.09
C ILE A 448 37.42 3.44 -2.74
N LYS A 449 37.92 4.37 -1.92
CA LYS A 449 39.33 4.34 -1.48
C LYS A 449 39.63 3.13 -0.61
N GLU A 450 38.66 2.72 0.22
CA GLU A 450 38.77 1.59 1.15
C GLU A 450 38.58 0.21 0.48
N GLY A 451 38.17 0.15 -0.78
CA GLY A 451 38.08 -1.11 -1.54
C GLY A 451 36.72 -1.39 -2.17
N PHE A 452 35.71 -0.54 -1.99
CA PHE A 452 34.47 -0.67 -2.73
C PHE A 452 34.75 -0.50 -4.25
N PRO A 453 34.19 -1.35 -5.14
CA PRO A 453 34.62 -1.39 -6.53
C PRO A 453 34.12 -0.19 -7.33
N SER A 454 32.81 0.07 -7.36
CA SER A 454 32.24 1.22 -8.06
C SER A 454 30.79 1.51 -7.65
N ALA A 455 30.33 2.71 -7.97
CA ALA A 455 28.92 3.10 -7.92
C ALA A 455 28.60 4.10 -9.03
N GLU A 456 27.46 3.95 -9.68
CA GLU A 456 26.81 4.96 -10.49
C GLU A 456 25.48 5.35 -9.84
N LEU A 457 25.37 6.62 -9.45
CA LEU A 457 24.20 7.18 -8.75
C LEU A 457 23.50 8.19 -9.66
N LEU A 458 22.24 7.94 -9.98
CA LEU A 458 21.36 8.85 -10.69
C LEU A 458 20.13 9.15 -9.85
N ILE A 459 19.83 10.43 -9.65
CA ILE A 459 18.67 10.91 -8.88
C ILE A 459 17.80 11.76 -9.80
N ILE A 460 16.54 11.36 -9.95
CA ILE A 460 15.50 12.08 -10.68
C ILE A 460 14.58 12.73 -9.66
N LYS A 461 14.26 14.01 -9.82
CA LYS A 461 13.26 14.71 -9.03
C LYS A 461 12.47 15.65 -9.90
N ASP A 462 11.14 15.61 -9.79
CA ASP A 462 10.23 16.48 -10.54
C ASP A 462 10.55 16.45 -12.05
N GLY A 463 10.69 15.25 -12.64
CA GLY A 463 11.03 15.05 -14.06
C GLY A 463 12.41 15.53 -14.51
N LYS A 464 13.34 15.86 -13.58
CA LYS A 464 14.70 16.31 -13.88
C LYS A 464 15.75 15.39 -13.28
N ILE A 465 16.83 15.15 -14.01
CA ILE A 465 18.03 14.51 -13.45
C ILE A 465 18.76 15.53 -12.58
N ILE A 466 18.72 15.38 -11.26
CA ILE A 466 19.37 16.30 -10.30
C ILE A 466 20.81 15.90 -10.02
N ARG A 467 21.10 14.60 -10.02
CA ARG A 467 22.45 14.06 -9.85
C ARG A 467 22.66 12.90 -10.80
N HIS A 468 23.85 12.79 -11.38
CA HIS A 468 24.24 11.66 -12.20
C HIS A 468 25.76 11.51 -12.19
N ASN A 469 26.27 10.79 -11.20
CA ASN A 469 27.70 10.70 -10.94
C ASN A 469 28.17 9.24 -10.91
N ARG A 470 29.43 9.05 -11.30
CA ARG A 470 30.09 7.75 -11.42
C ARG A 470 31.35 7.75 -10.57
N TYR A 471 31.53 6.68 -9.81
CA TYR A 471 32.60 6.54 -8.83
C TYR A 471 33.27 5.18 -9.00
N GLY A 472 34.60 5.14 -8.91
CA GLY A 472 35.35 3.88 -8.97
C GLY A 472 35.45 3.25 -10.37
N TYR A 473 35.43 1.92 -10.40
CA TYR A 473 36.00 1.13 -11.49
C TYR A 473 35.08 0.00 -11.95
N LYS A 474 34.85 -0.09 -13.27
CA LYS A 474 34.15 -1.23 -13.88
C LYS A 474 34.95 -2.54 -13.71
N LEU A 475 36.28 -2.44 -13.64
CA LEU A 475 37.18 -3.56 -13.35
C LEU A 475 38.29 -3.09 -12.38
N ARG A 476 38.20 -3.54 -11.12
CA ARG A 476 39.12 -3.12 -10.04
C ARG A 476 40.15 -4.17 -9.65
N TYR A 477 39.68 -5.41 -9.50
CA TYR A 477 40.47 -6.53 -9.01
C TYR A 477 40.75 -7.54 -10.13
N ASP A 478 41.86 -8.25 -10.01
CA ASP A 478 42.12 -9.47 -10.75
C ASP A 478 41.31 -10.66 -10.18
N GLU A 479 41.42 -11.82 -10.82
CA GLU A 479 40.70 -13.04 -10.41
C GLU A 479 41.07 -13.50 -9.00
N ASN A 480 42.26 -13.16 -8.49
CA ASN A 480 42.73 -13.53 -7.16
C ASN A 480 42.31 -12.51 -6.08
N GLY A 481 41.58 -11.46 -6.46
CA GLY A 481 41.14 -10.40 -5.54
C GLY A 481 42.23 -9.38 -5.23
N GLN A 482 43.33 -9.37 -5.97
CA GLN A 482 44.35 -8.33 -5.85
C GLN A 482 43.93 -7.11 -6.67
N ALA A 483 44.16 -5.91 -6.14
CA ALA A 483 43.85 -4.69 -6.87
C ALA A 483 44.76 -4.57 -8.10
N LEU A 484 44.17 -4.30 -9.27
CA LEU A 484 44.92 -4.12 -10.50
C LEU A 484 45.80 -2.88 -10.40
N SER A 485 46.97 -2.92 -11.03
CA SER A 485 47.85 -1.75 -11.16
C SER A 485 47.21 -0.65 -12.02
N HIS A 486 46.38 -1.05 -13.00
CA HIS A 486 45.66 -0.16 -13.90
C HIS A 486 44.17 -0.53 -13.92
N PRO A 487 43.40 -0.17 -12.88
CA PRO A 487 41.98 -0.49 -12.84
C PRO A 487 41.19 0.39 -13.84
N GLU A 488 40.16 -0.17 -14.45
CA GLU A 488 39.37 0.51 -15.49
C GLU A 488 38.20 1.27 -14.87
N LYS A 489 38.12 2.58 -15.11
CA LYS A 489 37.06 3.44 -14.55
C LYS A 489 35.68 3.17 -15.16
N LEU A 490 34.62 3.45 -14.39
CA LEU A 490 33.27 3.53 -14.94
C LEU A 490 33.21 4.61 -16.05
N THR A 491 32.48 4.29 -17.11
CA THR A 491 32.11 5.21 -18.21
C THR A 491 30.60 5.37 -18.29
N LYS A 492 30.11 6.36 -19.05
CA LYS A 492 28.68 6.57 -19.26
C LYS A 492 27.93 5.42 -19.95
N ASN A 493 28.65 4.59 -20.69
CA ASN A 493 28.07 3.47 -21.42
C ASN A 493 28.29 2.15 -20.68
N THR A 494 28.70 2.18 -19.42
CA THR A 494 28.98 0.95 -18.67
C THR A 494 27.69 0.22 -18.36
N LEU A 495 27.55 -0.99 -18.88
CA LEU A 495 26.45 -1.90 -18.60
C LEU A 495 26.66 -2.58 -17.25
N PHE A 496 25.61 -2.65 -16.44
CA PHE A 496 25.59 -3.41 -15.20
C PHE A 496 24.64 -4.59 -15.33
N ASP A 497 25.05 -5.76 -14.83
CA ASP A 497 24.12 -6.87 -14.60
C ASP A 497 23.11 -6.46 -13.53
N LEU A 498 21.84 -6.36 -13.91
CA LEU A 498 20.79 -5.89 -13.03
C LEU A 498 20.35 -6.93 -12.00
N ALA A 499 20.75 -8.19 -12.16
CA ALA A 499 20.27 -9.31 -11.34
C ALA A 499 18.73 -9.25 -11.22
N SER A 500 18.18 -9.27 -10.00
CA SER A 500 16.74 -9.30 -9.77
C SER A 500 15.97 -8.05 -10.21
N ASN A 501 16.63 -6.93 -10.56
CA ASN A 501 15.94 -5.82 -11.23
C ASN A 501 15.43 -6.22 -12.63
N THR A 502 15.93 -7.32 -13.21
CA THR A 502 15.35 -7.98 -14.41
C THR A 502 13.86 -8.27 -14.24
N LYS A 503 13.44 -8.72 -13.04
CA LYS A 503 12.03 -8.98 -12.72
C LYS A 503 11.18 -7.75 -13.02
N MET A 504 11.70 -6.57 -12.68
CA MET A 504 10.97 -5.31 -12.78
C MET A 504 10.96 -4.81 -14.22
N TYR A 505 12.14 -4.68 -14.83
CA TYR A 505 12.31 -3.97 -16.09
C TYR A 505 12.19 -4.83 -17.35
N ALA A 506 12.13 -6.16 -17.21
CA ALA A 506 11.73 -7.07 -18.29
C ALA A 506 10.37 -7.69 -18.00
N THR A 507 10.28 -8.54 -16.97
CA THR A 507 9.10 -9.38 -16.73
C THR A 507 7.87 -8.56 -16.35
N ASN A 508 7.92 -7.73 -15.32
CA ASN A 508 6.77 -6.93 -14.87
C ASN A 508 6.33 -5.92 -15.94
N PHE A 509 7.26 -5.24 -16.61
CA PHE A 509 6.93 -4.35 -17.72
C PHE A 509 6.20 -5.09 -18.85
N ALA A 510 6.67 -6.29 -19.22
CA ALA A 510 5.99 -7.14 -20.19
C ALA A 510 4.58 -7.56 -19.73
N LEU A 511 4.42 -7.99 -18.47
CA LEU A 511 3.12 -8.39 -17.92
C LEU A 511 2.13 -7.21 -17.86
N MET A 512 2.54 -6.05 -17.37
CA MET A 512 1.69 -4.84 -17.32
C MET A 512 1.24 -4.41 -18.73
N LYS A 513 2.14 -4.47 -19.71
CA LYS A 513 1.81 -4.20 -21.13
C LYS A 513 0.80 -5.22 -21.66
N LEU A 514 1.04 -6.52 -21.44
CA LEU A 514 0.11 -7.58 -21.87
C LEU A 514 -1.28 -7.46 -21.21
N MET A 515 -1.36 -7.00 -19.96
CA MET A 515 -2.63 -6.70 -19.30
C MET A 515 -3.34 -5.51 -19.95
N SER A 516 -2.61 -4.44 -20.27
CA SER A 516 -3.18 -3.26 -20.94
C SER A 516 -3.69 -3.59 -22.34
N GLU A 517 -3.09 -4.59 -22.99
CA GLU A 517 -3.53 -5.12 -24.27
C GLU A 517 -4.66 -6.16 -24.15
N GLY A 518 -5.13 -6.47 -22.93
CA GLY A 518 -6.15 -7.49 -22.67
C GLY A 518 -5.72 -8.93 -22.95
N LYS A 519 -4.42 -9.18 -23.13
CA LYS A 519 -3.84 -10.51 -23.43
C LYS A 519 -3.52 -11.32 -22.18
N LEU A 520 -3.38 -10.65 -21.04
CA LEU A 520 -3.10 -11.25 -19.75
C LEU A 520 -4.14 -10.78 -18.72
N ASP A 521 -4.58 -11.73 -17.92
CA ASP A 521 -5.35 -11.54 -16.69
C ASP A 521 -4.63 -12.34 -15.59
N ILE A 522 -4.19 -11.62 -14.56
CA ILE A 522 -3.37 -12.17 -13.48
C ILE A 522 -4.16 -13.04 -12.49
N ASN A 523 -5.48 -12.93 -12.50
CA ASN A 523 -6.35 -13.75 -11.64
C ASN A 523 -6.64 -15.11 -12.28
N LYS A 524 -6.33 -15.30 -13.56
CA LYS A 524 -6.45 -16.60 -14.21
C LYS A 524 -5.40 -17.59 -13.70
N PRO A 525 -5.74 -18.89 -13.65
CA PRO A 525 -4.77 -19.94 -13.39
C PRO A 525 -3.60 -19.91 -14.39
N VAL A 526 -2.39 -20.23 -13.94
CA VAL A 526 -1.20 -20.31 -14.80
C VAL A 526 -1.42 -21.27 -15.97
N HIS A 527 -2.14 -22.38 -15.72
CA HIS A 527 -2.44 -23.39 -16.74
C HIS A 527 -3.34 -22.89 -17.87
N TYR A 528 -3.99 -21.73 -17.72
CA TYR A 528 -4.72 -21.08 -18.80
C TYR A 528 -3.79 -20.66 -19.93
N TYR A 529 -2.60 -20.15 -19.57
CA TYR A 529 -1.59 -19.71 -20.53
C TYR A 529 -0.59 -20.83 -20.85
N LEU A 530 -0.26 -21.68 -19.88
CA LEU A 530 0.65 -22.81 -20.01
C LEU A 530 -0.14 -24.13 -19.84
N PRO A 531 -0.79 -24.69 -20.88
CA PRO A 531 -1.68 -25.86 -20.73
C PRO A 531 -1.03 -27.09 -20.10
N GLU A 532 0.29 -27.23 -20.23
CA GLU A 532 1.10 -28.29 -19.63
C GLU A 532 1.32 -28.11 -18.11
N TYR A 533 1.07 -26.93 -17.55
CA TYR A 533 1.23 -26.61 -16.13
C TYR A 533 0.09 -27.22 -15.29
N ARG A 534 0.11 -28.54 -15.13
CA ARG A 534 -0.96 -29.32 -14.50
C ARG A 534 -0.37 -30.35 -13.52
N LYS A 535 -1.26 -30.96 -12.73
CA LYS A 535 -1.00 -31.96 -11.70
C LYS A 535 -0.23 -31.39 -10.50
N GLY A 536 -0.33 -32.09 -9.37
CA GLY A 536 0.39 -31.72 -8.14
C GLY A 536 -0.11 -30.42 -7.50
N GLY A 537 -1.34 -29.97 -7.81
CA GLY A 537 -1.93 -28.74 -7.26
C GLY A 537 -1.70 -27.49 -8.11
N ARG A 538 -0.99 -27.60 -9.25
CA ARG A 538 -0.70 -26.50 -10.18
C ARG A 538 -1.93 -25.84 -10.77
N GLU A 539 -3.01 -26.60 -10.93
CA GLU A 539 -4.30 -26.13 -11.46
C GLU A 539 -4.90 -24.99 -10.63
N SER A 540 -4.59 -24.95 -9.34
CA SER A 540 -5.09 -23.92 -8.42
C SER A 540 -4.25 -22.64 -8.39
N ARG A 541 -3.06 -22.64 -9.00
CA ARG A 541 -2.14 -21.49 -8.93
C ARG A 541 -2.43 -20.48 -10.02
N THR A 542 -2.56 -19.21 -9.64
CA THR A 542 -2.78 -18.09 -10.55
C THR A 542 -1.48 -17.37 -10.86
N VAL A 543 -1.50 -16.53 -11.89
CA VAL A 543 -0.36 -15.67 -12.23
C VAL A 543 -0.07 -14.69 -11.08
N ARG A 544 -1.10 -14.20 -10.38
CA ARG A 544 -0.96 -13.38 -9.16
C ARG A 544 -0.16 -14.10 -8.06
N ASP A 545 -0.32 -15.40 -7.91
CA ASP A 545 0.43 -16.16 -6.90
C ASP A 545 1.92 -16.17 -7.20
N LEU A 546 2.30 -16.29 -8.48
CA LEU A 546 3.70 -16.21 -8.90
C LEU A 546 4.25 -14.79 -8.66
N LEU A 547 3.49 -13.76 -9.03
CA LEU A 547 3.88 -12.35 -8.84
C LEU A 547 4.08 -11.97 -7.37
N THR A 548 3.28 -12.55 -6.47
CA THR A 548 3.35 -12.28 -5.03
C THR A 548 4.27 -13.24 -4.27
N HIS A 549 4.89 -14.21 -4.96
CA HIS A 549 5.70 -15.26 -4.35
C HIS A 549 4.95 -16.12 -3.32
N THR A 550 3.68 -16.42 -3.60
CA THR A 550 2.77 -17.16 -2.71
C THR A 550 2.27 -18.47 -3.33
N ALA A 551 2.85 -18.87 -4.46
CA ALA A 551 2.56 -20.14 -5.11
C ALA A 551 3.10 -21.37 -4.33
N GLY A 552 4.05 -21.17 -3.42
CA GLY A 552 4.60 -22.21 -2.55
C GLY A 552 5.79 -22.97 -3.14
N TYR A 553 6.45 -22.42 -4.16
CA TYR A 553 7.72 -22.94 -4.66
C TYR A 553 8.88 -22.63 -3.72
N ALA A 554 9.88 -23.51 -3.71
CA ALA A 554 11.13 -23.26 -3.01
C ALA A 554 11.83 -21.99 -3.55
N PRO A 555 12.69 -21.32 -2.76
CA PRO A 555 13.38 -20.11 -3.20
C PRO A 555 14.22 -20.30 -4.46
N THR A 556 14.84 -21.48 -4.59
CA THR A 556 15.70 -21.86 -5.70
C THR A 556 15.60 -23.36 -5.97
N VAL A 557 15.90 -23.75 -7.21
CA VAL A 557 16.26 -25.10 -7.61
C VAL A 557 17.53 -24.99 -8.44
N ASP A 558 18.58 -25.68 -8.01
CA ASP A 558 19.90 -25.58 -8.64
C ASP A 558 20.01 -26.53 -9.84
N PHE A 559 19.15 -26.31 -10.86
CA PHE A 559 19.08 -27.15 -12.06
C PHE A 559 20.45 -27.40 -12.70
N PHE A 560 21.38 -26.44 -12.59
CA PHE A 560 22.68 -26.48 -13.23
C PHE A 560 23.69 -27.44 -12.58
N THR A 561 23.35 -28.19 -11.52
CA THR A 561 24.24 -29.19 -10.91
C THR A 561 23.53 -30.49 -10.51
N HIS A 562 24.25 -31.63 -10.59
CA HIS A 562 23.74 -32.92 -10.11
C HIS A 562 23.58 -32.96 -8.59
N LYS A 563 24.27 -32.08 -7.85
CA LYS A 563 24.19 -31.97 -6.37
C LYS A 563 23.03 -31.08 -5.89
N ASN A 564 21.97 -30.96 -6.69
CA ASN A 564 20.80 -30.16 -6.31
C ASN A 564 19.90 -30.92 -5.32
N GLN A 565 19.16 -30.17 -4.49
CA GLN A 565 18.37 -30.73 -3.38
C GLN A 565 17.22 -31.65 -3.80
N LEU A 566 16.75 -31.56 -5.05
CA LEU A 566 15.66 -32.40 -5.57
C LEU A 566 16.17 -33.68 -6.25
N GLY A 567 17.49 -33.85 -6.36
CA GLY A 567 18.15 -35.00 -6.96
C GLY A 567 18.49 -34.84 -8.44
N THR A 568 19.24 -35.80 -8.98
CA THR A 568 19.81 -35.75 -10.33
C THR A 568 18.78 -35.66 -11.46
N ALA A 569 17.54 -36.11 -11.23
CA ALA A 569 16.45 -36.00 -12.21
C ALA A 569 16.06 -34.55 -12.54
N TYR A 570 16.42 -33.59 -11.69
CA TYR A 570 16.18 -32.16 -11.89
C TYR A 570 17.42 -31.43 -12.44
N PHE A 571 18.49 -32.14 -12.78
CA PHE A 571 19.64 -31.54 -13.46
C PHE A 571 19.28 -31.15 -14.90
N SER A 572 19.60 -29.92 -15.28
CA SER A 572 19.46 -29.36 -16.61
C SER A 572 20.34 -28.12 -16.80
N GLN A 573 21.23 -28.19 -17.80
CA GLN A 573 21.90 -27.02 -18.39
C GLN A 573 21.34 -26.73 -19.80
N ASN A 574 20.04 -26.91 -19.99
CA ASN A 574 19.34 -26.74 -21.26
C ASN A 574 17.98 -26.07 -21.06
N LYS A 575 17.73 -24.93 -21.69
CA LYS A 575 16.47 -24.17 -21.52
C LYS A 575 15.21 -24.99 -21.75
N LYS A 576 15.17 -25.83 -22.80
CA LYS A 576 13.98 -26.64 -23.12
C LYS A 576 13.69 -27.66 -22.01
N GLN A 577 14.71 -28.35 -21.52
CA GLN A 577 14.56 -29.31 -20.43
C GLN A 577 14.21 -28.60 -19.11
N THR A 578 14.84 -27.45 -18.81
CA THR A 578 14.51 -26.66 -17.62
C THR A 578 13.06 -26.17 -17.66
N ALA A 579 12.58 -25.71 -18.82
CA ALA A 579 11.18 -25.30 -19.00
C ALA A 579 10.21 -26.47 -18.76
N TYR A 580 10.54 -27.68 -19.22
CA TYR A 580 9.77 -28.88 -18.90
C TYR A 580 9.75 -29.16 -17.39
N LEU A 581 10.89 -29.08 -16.71
CA LEU A 581 10.98 -29.30 -15.27
C LEU A 581 10.16 -28.26 -14.49
N LEU A 582 10.32 -26.97 -14.80
CA LEU A 582 9.59 -25.87 -14.18
C LEU A 582 8.07 -26.03 -14.33
N THR A 583 7.62 -26.38 -15.54
CA THR A 583 6.18 -26.44 -15.82
C THR A 583 5.51 -27.69 -15.27
N GLN A 584 6.23 -28.81 -15.12
CA GLN A 584 5.60 -30.11 -14.86
C GLN A 584 6.14 -30.87 -13.64
N GLN A 585 7.41 -30.66 -13.27
CA GLN A 585 8.09 -31.55 -12.32
C GLN A 585 8.41 -30.88 -10.97
N VAL A 586 8.87 -29.63 -10.95
CA VAL A 586 9.31 -28.95 -9.72
C VAL A 586 8.20 -28.96 -8.66
N PRO A 587 8.39 -29.59 -7.50
CA PRO A 587 7.36 -29.70 -6.48
C PRO A 587 7.17 -28.38 -5.71
N PHE A 588 6.00 -28.21 -5.11
CA PHE A 588 5.77 -27.16 -4.12
C PHE A 588 6.40 -27.57 -2.77
N GLN A 589 7.07 -26.64 -2.10
CA GLN A 589 7.53 -26.82 -0.72
C GLN A 589 6.41 -26.58 0.30
N MET A 590 5.38 -25.82 -0.08
CA MET A 590 4.25 -25.48 0.80
C MET A 590 2.95 -25.25 0.03
N GLY A 591 1.85 -25.18 0.76
CA GLY A 591 0.53 -24.85 0.23
C GLY A 591 0.44 -23.42 -0.33
N ARG A 592 -0.61 -23.16 -1.11
CA ARG A 592 -0.91 -21.83 -1.66
C ARG A 592 -1.13 -20.85 -0.52
N HIS A 593 -0.63 -19.62 -0.63
CA HIS A 593 -0.97 -18.51 0.28
C HIS A 593 -0.65 -18.77 1.76
N ILE A 594 0.10 -19.83 2.09
CA ILE A 594 0.51 -20.12 3.47
C ILE A 594 1.52 -19.07 3.96
N LYS A 595 2.46 -18.71 3.09
CA LYS A 595 3.48 -17.70 3.37
C LYS A 595 4.02 -17.17 2.04
N MET A 596 4.44 -15.91 2.04
CA MET A 596 5.31 -15.41 0.97
C MET A 596 6.72 -16.01 1.08
N GLN A 597 7.20 -16.59 -0.02
CA GLN A 597 8.55 -17.12 -0.14
C GLN A 597 9.16 -16.67 -1.47
N TYR A 598 10.03 -15.65 -1.41
CA TYR A 598 10.73 -15.14 -2.60
C TYR A 598 11.40 -16.29 -3.37
N SER A 599 10.91 -16.56 -4.58
CA SER A 599 11.28 -17.71 -5.40
C SER A 599 11.64 -17.29 -6.82
N ASP A 600 12.82 -17.72 -7.27
CA ASP A 600 13.22 -17.51 -8.66
C ASP A 600 12.35 -18.34 -9.63
N ILE A 601 11.82 -19.48 -9.17
CA ILE A 601 10.94 -20.37 -9.95
C ILE A 601 9.71 -19.63 -10.43
N ASP A 602 9.10 -18.81 -9.57
CA ASP A 602 7.93 -18.00 -9.92
C ASP A 602 8.19 -17.10 -11.13
N PHE A 603 9.31 -16.39 -11.13
CA PHE A 603 9.65 -15.46 -12.21
C PHE A 603 10.23 -16.15 -13.44
N MET A 604 10.88 -17.31 -13.30
CA MET A 604 11.23 -18.17 -14.44
C MET A 604 9.96 -18.63 -15.17
N LEU A 605 8.93 -19.05 -14.43
CA LEU A 605 7.62 -19.41 -14.98
C LEU A 605 6.91 -18.22 -15.64
N LEU A 606 6.95 -17.03 -15.04
CA LEU A 606 6.41 -15.80 -15.64
C LEU A 606 7.11 -15.45 -16.96
N GLY A 607 8.43 -15.66 -17.05
CA GLY A 607 9.17 -15.53 -18.30
C GLY A 607 8.66 -16.46 -19.40
N LEU A 608 8.50 -17.75 -19.09
CA LEU A 608 7.93 -18.75 -20.02
C LEU A 608 6.47 -18.43 -20.41
N LEU A 609 5.69 -17.91 -19.46
CA LEU A 609 4.32 -17.47 -19.70
C LEU A 609 4.26 -16.31 -20.70
N ILE A 610 5.16 -15.32 -20.57
CA ILE A 610 5.29 -14.23 -21.55
C ILE A 610 5.61 -14.81 -22.93
N GLU A 611 6.64 -15.67 -23.04
CA GLU A 611 7.01 -16.29 -24.31
C GLU A 611 5.84 -17.06 -24.95
N ARG A 612 5.02 -17.71 -24.12
CA ARG A 612 3.85 -18.45 -24.58
C ARG A 612 2.73 -17.56 -25.13
N ILE A 613 2.47 -16.42 -24.49
CA ILE A 613 1.45 -15.45 -24.90
C ILE A 613 1.90 -14.73 -26.17
N THR A 614 3.16 -14.27 -26.21
CA THR A 614 3.68 -13.42 -27.29
C THR A 614 4.16 -14.20 -28.50
N LYS A 615 4.46 -15.51 -28.33
CA LYS A 615 5.15 -16.34 -29.32
C LYS A 615 6.55 -15.82 -29.68
N MET A 616 7.14 -15.02 -28.80
CA MET A 616 8.48 -14.46 -28.96
C MET A 616 9.33 -14.82 -27.74
N PRO A 617 10.64 -15.09 -27.91
CA PRO A 617 11.56 -15.15 -26.78
C PRO A 617 11.47 -13.88 -25.92
N LEU A 618 11.66 -14.02 -24.60
CA LEU A 618 11.46 -12.91 -23.65
C LEU A 618 12.31 -11.69 -24.02
N ASP A 619 13.60 -11.89 -24.31
CA ASP A 619 14.54 -10.85 -24.71
C ASP A 619 14.07 -10.11 -25.97
N SER A 620 13.66 -10.86 -27.00
CA SER A 620 13.19 -10.31 -28.26
C SER A 620 11.90 -9.50 -28.10
N TYR A 621 10.98 -9.97 -27.24
CA TYR A 621 9.74 -9.25 -26.95
C TYR A 621 10.00 -7.92 -26.24
N VAL A 622 10.79 -7.92 -25.16
CA VAL A 622 11.03 -6.67 -24.41
C VAL A 622 11.89 -5.69 -25.21
N GLU A 623 12.87 -6.16 -25.99
CA GLU A 623 13.66 -5.31 -26.88
C GLU A 623 12.76 -4.61 -27.91
N LYS A 624 11.90 -5.37 -28.61
CA LYS A 624 11.06 -4.86 -29.69
C LYS A 624 9.89 -4.00 -29.20
N GLU A 625 9.20 -4.44 -28.16
CA GLU A 625 7.91 -3.88 -27.76
C GLU A 625 8.02 -2.88 -26.61
N ILE A 626 9.19 -2.76 -25.98
CA ILE A 626 9.42 -1.88 -24.82
C ILE A 626 10.65 -0.99 -25.02
N TYR A 627 11.82 -1.56 -25.26
CA TYR A 627 13.08 -0.80 -25.25
C TYR A 627 13.28 0.02 -26.53
N GLN A 628 13.10 -0.58 -27.71
CA GLN A 628 13.23 0.12 -28.99
C GLN A 628 12.25 1.30 -29.14
N PRO A 629 10.94 1.19 -28.82
CA PRO A 629 10.02 2.32 -28.88
C PRO A 629 10.45 3.48 -27.98
N LEU A 630 11.03 3.17 -26.82
CA LEU A 630 11.57 4.16 -25.88
C LEU A 630 12.95 4.71 -26.29
N GLY A 631 13.56 4.21 -27.36
CA GLY A 631 14.90 4.61 -27.82
C GLY A 631 16.03 4.10 -26.91
N LEU A 632 15.81 2.99 -26.20
CA LEU A 632 16.79 2.40 -25.28
C LEU A 632 17.65 1.40 -26.05
N HIS A 633 18.97 1.64 -26.04
CA HIS A 633 19.94 0.85 -26.81
C HIS A 633 20.94 0.09 -25.92
N HIS A 634 20.91 0.32 -24.62
CA HIS A 634 21.81 -0.29 -23.65
C HIS A 634 21.06 -1.14 -22.63
N THR A 635 19.79 -1.46 -22.87
CA THR A 635 18.99 -2.37 -22.04
C THR A 635 18.80 -3.68 -22.81
N VAL A 636 19.58 -4.71 -22.49
CA VAL A 636 19.63 -5.94 -23.30
C VAL A 636 19.89 -7.18 -22.45
N PHE A 637 19.44 -8.34 -22.92
CA PHE A 637 19.95 -9.63 -22.45
C PHE A 637 21.17 -10.05 -23.27
N ASN A 638 22.01 -10.93 -22.72
CA ASN A 638 23.19 -11.49 -23.39
C ASN A 638 24.03 -10.45 -24.17
N PRO A 639 24.58 -9.40 -23.53
CA PRO A 639 25.24 -8.30 -24.23
C PRO A 639 26.33 -8.75 -25.24
N LEU A 640 27.10 -9.80 -24.91
CA LEU A 640 28.13 -10.33 -25.82
C LEU A 640 27.57 -10.82 -27.16
N GLN A 641 26.32 -11.31 -27.18
CA GLN A 641 25.63 -11.73 -28.40
C GLN A 641 25.01 -10.55 -29.16
N LYS A 642 24.97 -9.36 -28.55
CA LYS A 642 24.34 -8.14 -29.08
C LYS A 642 25.37 -7.08 -29.49
N GLY A 643 26.63 -7.48 -29.68
CA GLY A 643 27.69 -6.61 -30.19
C GLY A 643 28.45 -5.82 -29.12
N PHE A 644 28.18 -6.07 -27.83
CA PHE A 644 29.00 -5.53 -26.74
C PHE A 644 30.23 -6.43 -26.48
N SER A 645 31.34 -5.84 -26.06
CA SER A 645 32.52 -6.55 -25.58
C SER A 645 32.57 -6.53 -24.06
N LYS A 646 33.39 -7.40 -23.44
CA LYS A 646 33.58 -7.45 -21.98
C LYS A 646 33.88 -6.08 -21.37
N GLU A 647 34.62 -5.25 -22.09
CA GLU A 647 34.99 -3.89 -21.66
C GLU A 647 33.78 -2.95 -21.52
N ASN A 648 32.64 -3.25 -22.15
CA ASN A 648 31.44 -2.43 -22.01
C ASN A 648 30.71 -2.67 -20.69
N CYS A 649 30.99 -3.75 -19.96
CA CYS A 649 30.27 -4.08 -18.74
C CYS A 649 31.13 -3.96 -17.49
N ALA A 650 30.49 -3.57 -16.38
CA ALA A 650 31.07 -3.72 -15.07
C ALA A 650 31.24 -5.21 -14.74
N ALA A 651 32.44 -5.57 -14.28
CA ALA A 651 32.74 -6.92 -13.82
C ALA A 651 31.85 -7.29 -12.64
N THR A 652 31.42 -8.55 -12.51
CA THR A 652 30.63 -9.01 -11.37
C THR A 652 31.46 -9.84 -10.42
N GLU A 653 31.64 -11.15 -10.60
CA GLU A 653 32.41 -11.97 -9.66
C GLU A 653 33.78 -12.35 -10.22
N LEU A 654 34.81 -12.36 -9.35
CA LEU A 654 36.21 -12.54 -9.71
C LEU A 654 36.53 -13.90 -10.36
N LYS A 655 35.89 -14.97 -9.89
CA LYS A 655 36.10 -16.35 -10.38
C LYS A 655 34.77 -17.01 -10.72
N GLY A 656 33.97 -16.36 -11.55
CA GLY A 656 32.72 -16.90 -12.04
C GLY A 656 31.69 -17.11 -10.95
N ASN A 657 31.19 -18.34 -10.82
CA ASN A 657 30.25 -18.71 -9.76
C ASN A 657 30.91 -19.48 -8.61
N SER A 658 32.24 -19.61 -8.63
CA SER A 658 32.97 -20.47 -7.71
C SER A 658 33.14 -19.89 -6.30
N ARG A 659 32.78 -18.62 -6.07
CA ARG A 659 32.96 -17.94 -4.78
C ARG A 659 34.40 -18.05 -4.27
N ASN A 660 35.36 -17.69 -5.14
CA ASN A 660 36.80 -17.87 -4.93
C ASN A 660 37.20 -19.35 -4.70
N GLY A 661 36.62 -20.25 -5.50
CA GLY A 661 36.92 -21.68 -5.48
C GLY A 661 36.23 -22.49 -4.37
N ALA A 662 35.41 -21.87 -3.52
CA ALA A 662 34.66 -22.55 -2.48
C ALA A 662 33.52 -23.43 -3.01
N ILE A 663 32.91 -23.02 -4.11
CA ILE A 663 31.84 -23.75 -4.78
C ILE A 663 32.38 -24.37 -6.07
N ASP A 664 31.99 -25.60 -6.34
CA ASP A 664 32.33 -26.33 -7.55
C ASP A 664 31.12 -27.13 -8.06
N PHE A 665 30.90 -27.06 -9.37
CA PHE A 665 29.91 -27.83 -10.10
C PHE A 665 30.29 -27.91 -11.57
N GLU A 666 29.53 -28.69 -12.33
CA GLU A 666 29.77 -28.99 -13.73
C GLU A 666 29.79 -27.74 -14.61
N ASN A 667 30.86 -27.55 -15.40
CA ASN A 667 31.06 -26.41 -16.29
C ASN A 667 31.08 -25.04 -15.59
N ILE A 668 31.37 -25.01 -14.28
CA ILE A 668 31.43 -23.75 -13.53
C ILE A 668 32.45 -22.78 -14.14
N ARG A 669 32.00 -21.55 -14.40
CA ARG A 669 32.88 -20.45 -14.81
C ARG A 669 33.86 -20.14 -13.68
N ARG A 670 35.14 -19.97 -14.02
CA ARG A 670 36.25 -19.68 -13.07
C ARG A 670 37.05 -18.42 -13.41
N TYR A 671 36.50 -17.58 -14.28
CA TYR A 671 37.11 -16.32 -14.71
C TYR A 671 36.29 -15.11 -14.24
N THR A 672 36.86 -13.90 -14.31
CA THR A 672 36.11 -12.67 -13.96
C THR A 672 34.95 -12.45 -14.93
N LEU A 673 33.72 -12.43 -14.41
CA LEU A 673 32.51 -12.29 -15.24
C LEU A 673 32.31 -10.85 -15.70
N GLN A 674 32.16 -10.64 -17.00
CA GLN A 674 31.82 -9.36 -17.64
C GLN A 674 30.88 -9.62 -18.82
N CYS A 675 29.80 -8.84 -18.91
CA CYS A 675 28.78 -8.95 -19.97
C CYS A 675 28.09 -10.32 -20.09
N GLU A 676 28.18 -11.14 -19.05
CA GLU A 676 27.48 -12.40 -18.92
C GLU A 676 26.70 -12.37 -17.61
N VAL A 677 25.45 -12.84 -17.63
CA VAL A 677 24.63 -12.88 -16.41
C VAL A 677 25.33 -13.69 -15.32
N HIS A 678 25.33 -13.13 -14.11
CA HIS A 678 25.92 -13.77 -12.94
C HIS A 678 25.10 -14.97 -12.47
N ASP A 679 23.78 -14.82 -12.37
CA ASP A 679 22.88 -15.86 -11.85
C ASP A 679 23.04 -17.18 -12.62
N GLU A 680 23.31 -18.24 -11.85
CA GLU A 680 23.66 -19.57 -12.36
C GLU A 680 22.50 -20.17 -13.17
N LYS A 681 21.26 -20.02 -12.68
CA LYS A 681 20.07 -20.60 -13.32
C LYS A 681 19.78 -19.91 -14.65
N ALA A 682 19.92 -18.59 -14.69
CA ALA A 682 19.79 -17.82 -15.91
C ALA A 682 20.86 -18.24 -16.93
N PHE A 683 22.14 -18.28 -16.53
CA PHE A 683 23.25 -18.59 -17.44
C PHE A 683 23.22 -20.03 -17.95
N TYR A 684 23.28 -21.02 -17.05
CA TYR A 684 23.46 -22.42 -17.45
C TYR A 684 22.16 -23.09 -17.88
N SER A 685 21.02 -22.73 -17.27
CA SER A 685 19.77 -23.47 -17.42
C SER A 685 18.73 -22.79 -18.30
N MET A 686 18.91 -21.51 -18.64
CA MET A 686 17.94 -20.67 -19.38
C MET A 686 18.58 -19.84 -20.52
N ASP A 687 19.77 -20.23 -20.99
CA ASP A 687 20.50 -19.59 -22.10
C ASP A 687 20.75 -18.07 -21.91
N GLY A 688 20.86 -17.63 -20.64
CA GLY A 688 21.06 -16.24 -20.25
C GLY A 688 19.81 -15.35 -20.28
N VAL A 689 18.65 -15.88 -20.71
CA VAL A 689 17.38 -15.14 -20.82
C VAL A 689 16.33 -15.76 -19.89
N SER A 690 16.13 -15.15 -18.73
CA SER A 690 15.16 -15.63 -17.75
C SER A 690 14.37 -14.49 -17.10
N GLY A 691 13.14 -14.78 -16.67
CA GLY A 691 12.27 -13.76 -16.09
C GLY A 691 12.74 -13.23 -14.73
N HIS A 692 13.66 -13.94 -14.05
CA HIS A 692 14.15 -13.55 -12.73
C HIS A 692 15.50 -12.80 -12.75
N ALA A 693 16.30 -12.96 -13.80
CA ALA A 693 17.67 -12.43 -13.97
C ALA A 693 18.13 -12.52 -15.44
N GLY A 694 19.12 -11.71 -15.83
CA GLY A 694 19.73 -11.74 -17.18
C GLY A 694 19.82 -10.39 -17.89
N LEU A 695 19.08 -9.39 -17.39
CA LEU A 695 19.03 -8.07 -18.02
C LEU A 695 20.24 -7.23 -17.62
N PHE A 696 20.85 -6.57 -18.60
CA PHE A 696 21.88 -5.55 -18.41
C PHE A 696 21.31 -4.19 -18.76
N SER A 697 21.73 -3.14 -18.04
CA SER A 697 21.36 -1.75 -18.37
C SER A 697 22.43 -0.74 -17.94
N THR A 698 22.30 0.49 -18.46
CA THR A 698 22.93 1.70 -17.92
C THR A 698 21.98 2.44 -16.98
N ALA A 699 22.50 3.39 -16.19
CA ALA A 699 21.66 4.28 -15.39
C ALA A 699 20.81 5.24 -16.25
N ASP A 700 21.31 5.64 -17.44
CA ASP A 700 20.58 6.49 -18.38
C ASP A 700 19.31 5.81 -18.91
N ASP A 701 19.40 4.54 -19.35
CA ASP A 701 18.22 3.81 -19.83
C ASP A 701 17.24 3.51 -18.68
N LEU A 702 17.76 3.15 -17.49
CA LEU A 702 16.91 3.00 -16.30
C LEU A 702 16.23 4.30 -15.89
N ALA A 703 16.85 5.46 -16.14
CA ALA A 703 16.21 6.74 -15.86
C ALA A 703 14.94 6.92 -16.70
N VAL A 704 14.95 6.50 -17.96
CA VAL A 704 13.75 6.50 -18.81
C VAL A 704 12.72 5.49 -18.29
N LEU A 705 13.12 4.26 -17.96
CA LEU A 705 12.20 3.24 -17.46
C LEU A 705 11.56 3.62 -16.11
N THR A 706 12.32 4.21 -15.19
CA THR A 706 11.75 4.77 -13.94
C THR A 706 10.85 5.97 -14.21
N SER A 707 11.12 6.77 -15.24
CA SER A 707 10.25 7.87 -15.64
C SER A 707 8.93 7.37 -16.23
N VAL A 708 8.92 6.26 -16.97
CA VAL A 708 7.66 5.60 -17.40
C VAL A 708 6.76 5.32 -16.18
N LEU A 709 7.35 4.84 -15.09
CA LEU A 709 6.63 4.53 -13.85
C LEU A 709 6.13 5.81 -13.15
N LEU A 710 6.97 6.84 -13.01
CA LEU A 710 6.58 8.15 -12.45
C LEU A 710 5.49 8.83 -13.28
N ASN A 711 5.55 8.68 -14.61
CA ASN A 711 4.56 9.18 -15.57
C ASN A 711 3.29 8.32 -15.64
N ARG A 712 3.20 7.26 -14.83
CA ARG A 712 2.06 6.35 -14.76
C ARG A 712 1.75 5.60 -16.05
N GLY A 713 2.80 5.19 -16.78
CA GLY A 713 2.69 4.18 -17.86
C GLY A 713 3.22 4.58 -19.24
N GLY A 714 3.85 5.74 -19.40
CA GLY A 714 4.43 6.12 -20.70
C GLY A 714 5.52 7.19 -20.64
N TYR A 715 6.14 7.44 -21.79
CA TYR A 715 7.26 8.37 -21.94
C TYR A 715 7.31 8.94 -23.36
N GLY A 716 7.31 10.27 -23.48
CA GLY A 716 7.15 10.92 -24.79
C GLY A 716 5.90 10.42 -25.51
N ASN A 717 6.01 10.01 -26.76
CA ASN A 717 4.84 9.54 -27.52
C ASN A 717 4.52 8.05 -27.30
N VAL A 718 5.25 7.37 -26.42
CA VAL A 718 5.11 5.94 -26.17
C VAL A 718 4.26 5.71 -24.93
N LYS A 719 3.16 4.98 -25.09
CA LYS A 719 2.40 4.38 -24.00
C LYS A 719 2.77 2.91 -23.88
N LEU A 720 3.10 2.44 -22.68
CA LEU A 720 3.40 1.03 -22.43
C LEU A 720 2.27 0.32 -21.69
N PHE A 721 1.71 0.93 -20.66
CA PHE A 721 0.61 0.35 -19.88
C PHE A 721 -0.29 1.41 -19.25
N ASP A 722 -1.47 1.00 -18.80
CA ASP A 722 -2.43 1.88 -18.14
C ASP A 722 -2.04 2.18 -16.69
N ALA A 723 -2.40 3.39 -16.23
CA ALA A 723 -2.11 3.83 -14.87
C ALA A 723 -2.77 2.93 -13.81
N SER A 724 -3.99 2.43 -14.05
CA SER A 724 -4.69 1.52 -13.14
C SER A 724 -3.98 0.17 -12.99
N ILE A 725 -3.33 -0.31 -14.05
CA ILE A 725 -2.53 -1.54 -14.00
C ILE A 725 -1.25 -1.30 -13.19
N LEU A 726 -0.61 -0.14 -13.34
CA LEU A 726 0.53 0.21 -12.48
C LEU A 726 0.11 0.29 -11.00
N ASP A 727 -1.03 0.90 -10.69
CA ASP A 727 -1.56 0.96 -9.33
C ASP A 727 -1.79 -0.45 -8.77
N GLU A 728 -2.33 -1.37 -9.57
CA GLU A 728 -2.51 -2.77 -9.18
C GLU A 728 -1.17 -3.48 -8.91
N PHE A 729 -0.13 -3.21 -9.71
CA PHE A 729 1.19 -3.83 -9.52
C PHE A 729 1.96 -3.27 -8.33
N THR A 730 1.74 -2.01 -7.98
CA THR A 730 2.51 -1.29 -6.95
C THR A 730 1.74 -1.11 -5.65
N GLY A 731 0.48 -1.51 -5.60
CA GLY A 731 -0.34 -1.60 -4.39
C GLY A 731 0.15 -2.67 -3.41
N PRO A 732 -0.25 -2.59 -2.13
CA PRO A 732 0.06 -3.61 -1.12
C PRO A 732 -0.57 -4.95 -1.47
N SER A 733 0.13 -6.04 -1.13
CA SER A 733 -0.42 -7.39 -1.06
C SER A 733 -1.13 -7.61 0.28
N ASP A 734 -2.20 -8.40 0.29
CA ASP A 734 -3.00 -8.72 1.49
C ASP A 734 -2.17 -9.41 2.60
N LEU A 735 -1.16 -10.20 2.21
CA LEU A 735 -0.32 -10.96 3.16
C LEU A 735 0.88 -10.16 3.70
N ASP A 736 1.34 -9.16 2.96
CA ASP A 736 2.55 -8.39 3.29
C ASP A 736 2.50 -7.05 2.55
N ILE A 737 2.28 -5.98 3.29
CA ILE A 737 2.16 -4.63 2.73
C ILE A 737 3.45 -4.09 2.11
N SER A 738 4.61 -4.72 2.42
CA SER A 738 5.91 -4.46 1.81
C SER A 738 6.07 -5.06 0.41
N LEU A 739 5.02 -5.73 -0.09
CA LEU A 739 4.96 -6.32 -1.41
C LEU A 739 3.87 -5.70 -2.27
N GLY A 740 4.17 -5.58 -3.55
CA GLY A 740 3.17 -5.53 -4.61
C GLY A 740 3.30 -6.74 -5.53
N LEU A 741 2.77 -6.66 -6.74
CA LEU A 741 2.92 -7.70 -7.75
C LEU A 741 4.33 -7.65 -8.34
N GLY A 742 5.24 -8.42 -7.75
CA GLY A 742 6.67 -8.47 -8.06
C GLY A 742 7.49 -7.33 -7.44
N TRP A 743 6.87 -6.22 -7.06
CA TRP A 743 7.57 -5.06 -6.50
C TRP A 743 7.78 -5.17 -4.99
N ARG A 744 8.91 -4.63 -4.49
CA ARG A 744 9.07 -4.29 -3.07
C ARG A 744 8.54 -2.89 -2.82
N ARG A 745 7.97 -2.66 -1.64
CA ARG A 745 7.42 -1.38 -1.18
C ARG A 745 8.12 -0.95 0.11
N ALA A 746 8.21 0.35 0.33
CA ALA A 746 8.76 0.90 1.57
C ALA A 746 7.87 0.59 2.78
N ALA A 747 6.54 0.48 2.58
CA ALA A 747 5.55 0.06 3.55
C ALA A 747 5.73 0.71 4.93
N ASN A 748 5.55 2.03 5.00
CA ASN A 748 5.68 2.80 6.25
C ASN A 748 7.05 2.62 6.97
N GLY A 749 8.11 2.31 6.22
CA GLY A 749 9.45 2.12 6.76
C GLY A 749 9.77 0.68 7.19
N GLU A 750 8.89 -0.30 6.98
CA GLU A 750 9.17 -1.73 7.22
C GLU A 750 10.38 -2.20 6.40
N TYR A 751 10.54 -1.68 5.17
CA TYR A 751 11.66 -2.00 4.29
C TYR A 751 12.79 -0.94 4.27
N LYS A 752 12.95 -0.20 5.38
CA LYS A 752 13.92 0.91 5.53
C LYS A 752 15.38 0.53 5.28
N LYS A 753 15.76 -0.75 5.44
CA LYS A 753 17.11 -1.23 5.11
C LYS A 753 17.47 -1.01 3.64
N ARG A 754 16.47 -0.90 2.76
CA ARG A 754 16.64 -0.68 1.31
C ARG A 754 16.12 0.69 0.86
N PHE A 755 14.98 1.12 1.40
CA PHE A 755 14.31 2.36 0.99
C PHE A 755 14.66 3.58 1.86
N GLY A 756 15.42 3.40 2.95
CA GLY A 756 15.58 4.42 3.97
C GLY A 756 14.31 4.61 4.80
N PRO A 757 14.39 5.33 5.94
CA PRO A 757 13.25 5.55 6.83
C PRO A 757 12.31 6.67 6.34
N TYR A 758 12.72 7.44 5.33
CA TYR A 758 12.04 8.64 4.86
C TYR A 758 11.29 8.45 3.54
N ALA A 759 11.36 7.26 2.94
CA ALA A 759 10.56 6.93 1.78
C ALA A 759 9.07 6.98 2.12
N SER A 760 8.25 7.47 1.20
CA SER A 760 6.81 7.49 1.40
C SER A 760 6.25 6.06 1.44
N PRO A 761 5.04 5.85 1.99
CA PRO A 761 4.36 4.56 1.96
C PRO A 761 4.11 4.03 0.54
N TYR A 762 4.12 4.92 -0.45
CA TYR A 762 3.90 4.62 -1.87
C TYR A 762 5.20 4.31 -2.60
N ALA A 763 6.37 4.47 -1.97
CA ALA A 763 7.63 4.16 -2.61
C ALA A 763 7.75 2.66 -2.88
N PHE A 764 8.14 2.33 -4.11
CA PHE A 764 8.34 0.96 -4.57
C PHE A 764 9.61 0.85 -5.40
N GLY A 765 10.09 -0.38 -5.61
CA GLY A 765 11.39 -0.61 -6.23
C GLY A 765 11.89 -2.02 -6.02
N HIS A 766 13.17 -2.26 -6.32
CA HIS A 766 13.79 -3.57 -6.13
C HIS A 766 15.33 -3.48 -6.03
N THR A 767 15.93 -4.46 -5.36
CA THR A 767 17.39 -4.64 -5.31
C THR A 767 17.85 -5.80 -6.19
N GLY A 768 19.07 -5.76 -6.69
CA GLY A 768 19.74 -6.86 -7.37
C GLY A 768 20.95 -7.38 -6.59
N TRP A 769 21.16 -8.70 -6.60
CA TRP A 769 22.23 -9.37 -5.87
C TRP A 769 23.63 -8.83 -6.20
N THR A 770 23.86 -8.45 -7.46
CA THR A 770 25.10 -7.83 -7.98
C THR A 770 25.43 -6.47 -7.37
N GLY A 771 24.47 -5.84 -6.69
CA GLY A 771 24.65 -4.53 -6.06
C GLY A 771 23.81 -3.40 -6.68
N THR A 772 22.69 -3.71 -7.33
CA THR A 772 21.81 -2.69 -7.94
C THR A 772 20.61 -2.36 -7.05
N LEU A 773 20.12 -1.13 -7.12
CA LEU A 773 18.91 -0.67 -6.45
C LEU A 773 18.19 0.34 -7.36
N THR A 774 16.87 0.20 -7.45
CA THR A 774 15.98 1.28 -7.87
C THR A 774 14.93 1.55 -6.80
N VAL A 775 14.68 2.83 -6.54
CA VAL A 775 13.61 3.33 -5.68
C VAL A 775 12.82 4.34 -6.50
N ILE A 776 11.52 4.18 -6.58
CA ILE A 776 10.57 5.06 -7.25
C ILE A 776 9.56 5.49 -6.19
N ASP A 777 9.47 6.79 -5.93
CA ASP A 777 8.56 7.37 -4.95
C ASP A 777 7.66 8.40 -5.65
N PRO A 778 6.46 7.98 -6.08
CA PRO A 778 5.51 8.86 -6.76
C PRO A 778 5.06 10.03 -5.90
N PHE A 779 4.97 9.87 -4.57
CA PHE A 779 4.55 10.93 -3.66
C PHE A 779 5.53 12.11 -3.68
N TYR A 780 6.82 11.81 -3.73
CA TYR A 780 7.86 12.83 -3.87
C TYR A 780 8.24 13.13 -5.31
N ASP A 781 7.66 12.47 -6.32
CA ASP A 781 8.10 12.52 -7.72
C ASP A 781 9.62 12.33 -7.83
N LEU A 782 10.12 11.27 -7.20
CA LEU A 782 11.52 10.95 -6.99
C LEU A 782 11.84 9.57 -7.55
N ALA A 783 12.96 9.43 -8.25
CA ALA A 783 13.58 8.13 -8.49
C ALA A 783 15.07 8.15 -8.13
N ILE A 784 15.53 7.08 -7.50
CA ILE A 784 16.93 6.85 -7.15
C ILE A 784 17.38 5.57 -7.84
N ILE A 785 18.41 5.67 -8.64
CA ILE A 785 19.06 4.54 -9.33
C ILE A 785 20.49 4.47 -8.81
N LEU A 786 20.82 3.36 -8.17
CA LEU A 786 22.17 3.07 -7.68
C LEU A 786 22.63 1.75 -8.29
N LEU A 787 23.55 1.83 -9.25
CA LEU A 787 24.16 0.67 -9.88
C LEU A 787 25.57 0.50 -9.35
N THR A 788 25.88 -0.69 -8.84
CA THR A 788 27.22 -1.02 -8.38
C THR A 788 27.62 -2.38 -8.92
N ASN A 789 28.93 -2.63 -8.96
CA ASN A 789 29.48 -3.97 -9.13
C ASN A 789 30.00 -4.51 -7.80
N ARG A 790 29.22 -4.37 -6.72
CA ARG A 790 29.60 -4.74 -5.34
C ARG A 790 30.26 -6.11 -5.23
N LYS A 791 29.83 -7.07 -6.05
CA LYS A 791 30.33 -8.44 -6.04
C LYS A 791 31.73 -8.59 -6.65
N HIS A 792 32.23 -7.56 -7.35
CA HIS A 792 33.59 -7.49 -7.88
C HIS A 792 34.54 -7.08 -6.78
N SER A 793 34.68 -7.95 -5.80
CA SER A 793 35.44 -7.69 -4.58
C SER A 793 36.03 -9.00 -4.03
N PRO A 794 37.10 -8.93 -3.22
CA PRO A 794 37.67 -10.11 -2.58
C PRO A 794 36.63 -10.91 -1.80
N VAL A 795 36.75 -12.23 -1.83
CA VAL A 795 35.83 -13.16 -1.16
C VAL A 795 36.57 -13.91 -0.06
N THR A 796 36.00 -13.88 1.15
CA THR A 796 36.47 -14.67 2.30
C THR A 796 35.54 -15.86 2.50
N VAL A 797 36.12 -17.04 2.71
CA VAL A 797 35.42 -18.30 2.92
C VAL A 797 35.79 -18.81 4.30
N GLN A 798 34.81 -18.89 5.19
CA GLN A 798 34.96 -19.49 6.52
C GLN A 798 34.51 -20.95 6.45
N LYS A 799 35.36 -21.84 6.95
CA LYS A 799 35.10 -23.28 7.00
C LYS A 799 35.15 -23.76 8.45
N ALA A 800 34.30 -24.72 8.80
CA ALA A 800 34.39 -25.45 10.04
C ALA A 800 35.60 -26.40 10.03
N ASP A 801 35.91 -27.00 11.18
CA ASP A 801 37.03 -27.93 11.35
C ASP A 801 36.94 -29.17 10.44
N ASP A 802 35.72 -29.58 10.08
CA ASP A 802 35.45 -30.69 9.15
C ASP A 802 35.56 -30.29 7.66
N GLY A 803 35.90 -29.03 7.38
CA GLY A 803 36.04 -28.48 6.04
C GLY A 803 34.73 -28.02 5.40
N THR A 804 33.58 -28.14 6.08
CA THR A 804 32.29 -27.62 5.59
C THR A 804 32.31 -26.09 5.54
N ILE A 805 31.69 -25.50 4.53
CA ILE A 805 31.63 -24.05 4.37
C ILE A 805 30.53 -23.50 5.27
N GLU A 806 30.91 -22.72 6.27
CA GLU A 806 29.97 -22.06 7.17
C GLU A 806 29.46 -20.75 6.57
N LYS A 807 30.37 -19.97 5.97
CA LYS A 807 30.06 -18.62 5.49
C LYS A 807 30.95 -18.16 4.34
N ILE A 808 30.33 -17.62 3.32
CA ILE A 808 30.98 -16.92 2.21
C ILE A 808 30.65 -15.44 2.32
N THR A 809 31.66 -14.58 2.33
CA THR A 809 31.47 -13.12 2.46
C THR A 809 32.24 -12.40 1.35
N PHE A 810 31.53 -11.58 0.58
CA PHE A 810 32.15 -10.63 -0.34
C PHE A 810 32.52 -9.36 0.42
N ALA A 811 33.74 -8.86 0.25
CA ALA A 811 34.17 -7.63 0.90
C ALA A 811 33.24 -6.45 0.58
N GLY A 812 32.73 -6.38 -0.66
CA GLY A 812 31.77 -5.38 -1.11
C GLY A 812 30.46 -5.33 -0.32
N ASP A 813 30.01 -6.45 0.27
CA ASP A 813 28.75 -6.51 1.03
C ASP A 813 28.84 -5.78 2.38
N LYS A 814 30.06 -5.48 2.86
CA LYS A 814 30.29 -4.83 4.15
C LYS A 814 30.16 -3.30 4.11
N PHE A 815 30.24 -2.71 2.92
CA PHE A 815 30.21 -1.26 2.73
C PHE A 815 28.77 -0.72 2.76
N GLU A 816 28.57 0.48 3.30
CA GLU A 816 27.27 1.14 3.42
C GLU A 816 26.66 1.44 2.05
N THR A 817 27.48 1.84 1.07
CA THR A 817 27.03 2.00 -0.33
C THR A 817 26.46 0.69 -0.87
N GLY A 818 27.09 -0.44 -0.53
CA GLY A 818 26.64 -1.77 -0.88
C GLY A 818 25.38 -2.22 -0.14
N GLN A 819 25.06 -1.65 1.03
CA GLN A 819 23.85 -1.98 1.78
C GLN A 819 22.61 -1.17 1.36
N TYR A 820 22.83 -0.13 0.54
CA TYR A 820 21.87 0.77 -0.09
C TYR A 820 21.16 1.75 0.85
N GLY A 821 20.59 1.27 1.97
CA GLY A 821 19.69 2.05 2.83
C GLY A 821 20.28 3.38 3.29
N SER A 822 21.58 3.41 3.62
CA SER A 822 22.28 4.62 4.04
C SER A 822 22.38 5.67 2.93
N ILE A 823 22.69 5.26 1.71
CA ILE A 823 22.72 6.15 0.54
C ILE A 823 21.33 6.73 0.28
N VAL A 824 20.30 5.88 0.28
CA VAL A 824 18.92 6.32 0.06
C VAL A 824 18.47 7.31 1.16
N SER A 825 18.78 7.02 2.42
CA SER A 825 18.43 7.88 3.56
C SER A 825 19.05 9.27 3.43
N LEU A 826 20.35 9.35 3.12
CA LEU A 826 21.06 10.62 2.93
C LEU A 826 20.49 11.44 1.75
N ILE A 827 19.99 10.78 0.71
CA ILE A 827 19.32 11.45 -0.42
C ILE A 827 18.00 12.07 0.03
N TYR A 828 17.18 11.33 0.79
CA TYR A 828 15.95 11.87 1.37
C TYR A 828 16.21 13.02 2.35
N GLU A 829 17.18 12.89 3.25
CA GLU A 829 17.56 13.97 4.17
C GLU A 829 17.98 15.23 3.42
N ALA A 830 18.75 15.06 2.34
CA ALA A 830 19.11 16.17 1.48
C ALA A 830 17.89 16.84 0.83
N MET A 831 16.81 16.10 0.55
CA MET A 831 15.58 16.63 -0.02
C MET A 831 14.68 17.33 1.01
N LEU A 832 14.50 16.70 2.18
CA LEU A 832 13.49 17.06 3.18
C LEU A 832 13.95 18.18 4.12
N GLU A 833 15.23 18.17 4.50
CA GLU A 833 15.77 19.10 5.49
C GLU A 833 16.63 20.18 4.79
N LYS A 834 15.94 21.13 4.15
CA LYS A 834 16.52 22.17 3.30
C LYS A 834 17.25 23.26 4.06
#